data_AF-A0A3S2TMW4-F1
#
_entry.id   AF-A0A3S2TMW4-F1
#
_cell.length_a   1.000
_cell.length_b   1.000
_cell.length_c   1.000
_cell.angle_alpha   90.00
_cell.angle_beta   90.00
_cell.angle_gamma   90.00
#
_symmetry.space_group_name_H-M   'P 1'
#
loop_
_entity.id
_entity.type
_entity.pdbx_description
1 polymer ?
#
loop_
_entity_poly.entity_id
_entity_poly.type
_entity_poly.pdbx_seq_one_letter_code
_entity_poly.pdbx_strand_id
1 'polypeptide(L)'
;MHRHALRPPGRDLDQPAVVVVQVDQRGHVDTLGGRLLQRLDQGLLVDGRLAAARPAAEHRVATEGGIDGEQHAMGSGRATAPGGGQGQGRRGGHGQTLRQTAGNDSTAALDSAIPCCPTMARASLPDDPGPPLPASARSRLAATLIDQVLQAQRQGTLADLLRQRPRATRRLLRRFVPLVQGSGDGNPWPLPELVDLLLQWAVGQLRPDLQPLQAPVSADHWLGQAGWRPVLALAGHQGLLRIPDFPARYRRRTDEPALDNLCGLWDVAPSSVYRYLDRARQQLVVLLCSGPPDVAAELALRALAAQTAQAAAHDAQAAHAAPAHDWHRAQMARALAQGDAPSALWHAWRAGDAHLAAQALRRHAAGLAADRATDAIVERIAADPSVGARERVEFTLARAELARTRGAAETELRHLEAALQAAHRTGDRRLTGIAYGALGRYHEPRDADRAFACYQDSAEFLHDQPLTDTLADDGADAAAELATTLARLAWLYLLRNDPRAGPTLDRITALGERFALPDAVLGLVEQVRGEHARRRGELAQAIEHRQRALNIFERLGDRRSMRATLLNLSQDYAEAGDTARAIETATQVLEAPGVTEPEIVVSAHLNIGAAHFLAGALGASLGAYGQALALAGNAGLRLHAFRARYNLAEAHYTRFRRDADPEDERLGDQHRDAALATPVSDCGPAALEAVRRLRRDVLGDGNVPEADRLLPAETAVHVEAFAEIRRLRERLAAGLAPEAHARVQLDLARCYAGIALTERELARAWIARHDLGPALEAELEALRRQLGRAEDAGRSLADQWAAEAGDLLDAPRQQAVVQALLVRGELAKSAYAEIAGVAPATASRHLALLAQRGLLVVTGRGPATRYRPPPHADAGLPRP
;
A
#
# COMPACT_ATOMS: atom_id res chain seq x y z
N MET A 1 -18.95 40.74 19.11
CA MET A 1 -18.48 40.36 20.46
C MET A 1 -19.62 39.66 21.19
N HIS A 2 -19.63 38.32 21.24
CA HIS A 2 -20.03 37.51 22.39
C HIS A 2 -19.78 36.04 22.03
N ARG A 3 -18.81 35.46 22.76
CA ARG A 3 -18.44 34.04 22.71
C ARG A 3 -19.53 33.21 23.38
N HIS A 4 -20.16 32.30 22.66
CA HIS A 4 -20.75 31.11 23.26
C HIS A 4 -19.94 29.89 22.80
N ALA A 5 -19.03 29.45 23.67
CA ALA A 5 -18.38 28.16 23.55
C ALA A 5 -19.39 27.08 23.96
N LEU A 6 -19.84 26.27 23.00
CA LEU A 6 -20.61 25.07 23.26
C LEU A 6 -19.65 24.00 23.81
N ARG A 7 -19.84 23.62 25.09
CA ARG A 7 -19.24 22.42 25.67
C ARG A 7 -19.87 21.17 25.01
N PRO A 8 -19.09 20.16 24.59
CA PRO A 8 -19.66 18.86 24.24
C PRO A 8 -20.14 18.11 25.49
N PRO A 9 -21.17 17.23 25.39
CA PRO A 9 -21.60 16.37 26.49
C PRO A 9 -20.53 15.32 26.78
N GLY A 10 -20.38 14.97 28.06
CA GLY A 10 -19.35 14.06 28.57
C GLY A 10 -19.36 12.71 27.86
N ARG A 11 -18.18 12.31 27.35
CA ARG A 11 -17.86 10.93 26.98
C ARG A 11 -16.94 10.37 28.06
N ASP A 12 -17.26 9.18 28.55
CA ASP A 12 -16.39 8.37 29.39
C ASP A 12 -15.00 8.23 28.73
N LEU A 13 -13.95 8.59 29.45
CA LEU A 13 -12.57 8.66 28.96
C LEU A 13 -11.83 7.31 28.98
N ASP A 14 -12.53 6.18 29.10
CA ASP A 14 -11.91 4.84 29.27
C ASP A 14 -11.75 4.02 27.97
N GLN A 15 -11.92 4.61 26.79
CA GLN A 15 -11.76 3.85 25.54
C GLN A 15 -10.28 3.69 25.13
N PRO A 16 -9.77 2.48 24.89
CA PRO A 16 -8.39 2.23 24.43
C PRO A 16 -8.10 2.83 23.03
N ALA A 17 -6.84 3.18 22.78
CA ALA A 17 -6.33 3.99 21.66
C ALA A 17 -5.97 3.19 20.42
N VAL A 18 -6.98 2.57 19.82
CA VAL A 18 -6.83 1.75 18.60
C VAL A 18 -6.56 2.59 17.35
N VAL A 19 -5.52 2.24 16.59
CA VAL A 19 -5.23 2.87 15.30
C VAL A 19 -5.94 2.12 14.17
N VAL A 20 -7.03 2.68 13.67
CA VAL A 20 -7.74 2.21 12.47
C VAL A 20 -7.16 2.85 11.22
N VAL A 21 -7.25 2.16 10.07
CA VAL A 21 -6.72 2.65 8.80
C VAL A 21 -7.76 3.39 7.99
N GLN A 22 -7.42 4.65 7.71
CA GLN A 22 -8.12 5.50 6.76
C GLN A 22 -7.45 5.44 5.40
N VAL A 23 -8.30 5.42 4.37
CA VAL A 23 -7.89 5.34 2.98
C VAL A 23 -8.40 6.57 2.24
N ASP A 24 -7.52 7.22 1.48
CA ASP A 24 -7.86 8.34 0.63
C ASP A 24 -8.76 7.92 -0.55
N GLN A 25 -9.19 8.92 -1.31
CA GLN A 25 -10.04 8.76 -2.50
C GLN A 25 -9.41 7.91 -3.61
N ARG A 26 -8.11 7.62 -3.51
CA ARG A 26 -7.35 6.83 -4.46
C ARG A 26 -6.83 5.55 -3.82
N GLY A 27 -7.36 5.07 -2.70
CA GLY A 27 -6.92 3.79 -2.14
C GLY A 27 -5.57 3.85 -1.41
N HIS A 28 -4.93 5.02 -1.28
CA HIS A 28 -3.70 5.18 -0.50
C HIS A 28 -4.02 5.46 0.95
N VAL A 29 -3.14 5.04 1.83
CA VAL A 29 -3.35 5.20 3.25
C VAL A 29 -2.80 6.53 3.74
N ASP A 30 -3.64 7.27 4.48
CA ASP A 30 -3.29 8.60 4.96
C ASP A 30 -2.00 8.57 5.80
N THR A 31 -1.02 9.38 5.42
CA THR A 31 0.31 9.47 6.05
C THR A 31 0.36 10.38 7.27
N LEU A 32 -0.73 11.06 7.63
CA LEU A 32 -0.78 11.96 8.78
C LEU A 32 -1.61 11.37 9.90
N GLY A 33 -0.99 11.19 11.07
CA GLY A 33 -1.52 10.59 12.30
C GLY A 33 -2.70 11.35 12.94
N GLY A 34 -3.76 11.61 12.19
CA GLY A 34 -4.93 12.40 12.63
C GLY A 34 -5.68 11.77 13.81
N ARG A 35 -5.78 10.44 13.89
CA ARG A 35 -6.37 9.74 15.05
C ARG A 35 -5.49 9.81 16.30
N LEU A 36 -4.19 9.82 16.08
CA LEU A 36 -3.18 9.87 17.14
C LEU A 36 -3.11 11.29 17.73
N LEU A 37 -3.32 12.32 16.90
CA LEU A 37 -3.50 13.72 17.29
C LEU A 37 -4.85 14.00 17.98
N GLN A 38 -5.96 13.42 17.50
CA GLN A 38 -7.30 13.69 18.07
C GLN A 38 -7.43 13.30 19.54
N ARG A 39 -6.64 12.32 20.00
CA ARG A 39 -6.59 11.90 21.42
C ARG A 39 -5.57 12.69 22.25
N LEU A 40 -4.50 13.18 21.65
CA LEU A 40 -3.48 13.97 22.36
C LEU A 40 -3.92 15.43 22.61
N ASP A 41 -4.76 16.01 21.74
CA ASP A 41 -5.20 17.41 21.85
C ASP A 41 -6.37 17.63 22.84
N GLN A 42 -6.96 16.56 23.39
CA GLN A 42 -8.02 16.65 24.42
C GLN A 42 -7.47 16.70 25.86
N GLY A 43 -6.15 16.79 26.03
CA GLY A 43 -5.49 17.01 27.33
C GLY A 43 -5.69 18.44 27.86
N LEU A 44 -6.86 18.73 28.42
CA LEU A 44 -7.06 19.90 29.29
C LEU A 44 -6.73 19.54 30.74
N LEU A 45 -5.73 20.25 31.28
CA LEU A 45 -5.26 20.25 32.65
C LEU A 45 -6.41 20.33 33.69
N VAL A 46 -6.42 19.32 34.58
CA VAL A 46 -6.75 19.28 36.02
C VAL A 46 -7.52 20.47 36.61
N ASP A 47 -8.68 20.18 37.22
CA ASP A 47 -8.89 20.54 38.64
C ASP A 47 -9.88 19.60 39.34
N GLY A 48 -9.44 19.11 40.50
CA GLY A 48 -10.10 18.05 41.24
C GLY A 48 -11.39 18.47 41.93
N ARG A 49 -12.37 17.57 41.94
CA ARG A 49 -13.18 17.18 43.10
C ARG A 49 -14.13 16.05 42.71
N LEU A 50 -14.04 14.95 43.47
CA LEU A 50 -15.04 13.88 43.55
C LEU A 50 -16.42 14.45 43.86
N ALA A 51 -17.45 14.01 43.13
CA ALA A 51 -18.82 14.03 43.61
C ALA A 51 -19.57 12.78 43.14
N ALA A 52 -20.27 12.16 44.09
CA ALA A 52 -20.81 10.82 44.07
C ALA A 52 -22.02 10.62 43.13
N ALA A 53 -22.20 9.35 42.74
CA ALA A 53 -23.33 8.82 41.99
C ALA A 53 -24.70 9.01 42.68
N ARG A 54 -25.75 9.14 41.87
CA ARG A 54 -27.10 8.57 42.13
C ARG A 54 -27.86 8.27 40.81
N PRO A 55 -28.62 7.16 40.73
CA PRO A 55 -29.44 6.78 39.58
C PRO A 55 -30.95 7.10 39.78
N ALA A 56 -31.73 7.04 38.70
CA ALA A 56 -33.22 7.00 38.55
C ALA A 56 -33.67 7.99 37.45
N ALA A 57 -34.68 7.78 36.62
CA ALA A 57 -35.65 6.70 36.44
C ALA A 57 -36.37 6.88 35.09
N GLU A 58 -37.06 5.82 34.68
CA GLU A 58 -38.06 5.70 33.62
C GLU A 58 -39.21 6.72 33.70
N HIS A 59 -39.76 7.14 32.54
CA HIS A 59 -41.20 7.29 32.26
C HIS A 59 -41.38 7.72 30.78
N ARG A 60 -41.93 6.85 29.93
CA ARG A 60 -43.36 6.67 29.57
C ARG A 60 -43.90 7.68 28.53
N VAL A 61 -44.19 7.10 27.35
CA VAL A 61 -45.42 7.21 26.54
C VAL A 61 -46.03 8.60 26.33
N ALA A 62 -46.09 9.00 25.05
CA ALA A 62 -47.21 9.75 24.50
C ALA A 62 -47.53 9.24 23.09
N THR A 63 -48.69 8.61 22.98
CA THR A 63 -49.44 8.23 21.78
C THR A 63 -50.19 9.44 21.20
N GLU A 64 -50.30 9.52 19.87
CA GLU A 64 -51.38 10.15 19.06
C GLU A 64 -50.89 10.19 17.59
N GLY A 65 -51.61 9.88 16.51
CA GLY A 65 -52.88 9.23 16.17
C GLY A 65 -52.76 8.87 14.66
N GLY A 66 -53.28 7.73 14.18
CA GLY A 66 -54.45 7.63 13.27
C GLY A 66 -54.38 8.52 12.02
N ILE A 67 -54.66 8.13 10.77
CA ILE A 67 -55.60 7.16 10.15
C ILE A 67 -55.19 7.10 8.65
N ASP A 68 -55.03 5.94 8.01
CA ASP A 68 -55.82 5.36 6.87
C ASP A 68 -54.75 4.61 6.03
N GLY A 69 -54.89 3.41 5.46
CA GLY A 69 -56.03 2.66 4.97
C GLY A 69 -55.66 2.19 3.56
N GLU A 70 -55.36 0.89 3.36
CA GLU A 70 -55.77 0.10 2.19
C GLU A 70 -55.13 -1.30 2.16
N GLN A 71 -55.97 -2.28 1.84
CA GLN A 71 -55.72 -3.71 1.79
C GLN A 71 -55.60 -4.21 0.34
N HIS A 72 -55.02 -5.42 0.22
CA HIS A 72 -55.14 -6.42 -0.86
C HIS A 72 -54.21 -6.33 -2.07
N ALA A 73 -53.36 -7.35 -2.23
CA ALA A 73 -53.66 -8.45 -3.17
C ALA A 73 -52.74 -9.67 -2.95
N MET A 74 -53.36 -10.84 -2.85
CA MET A 74 -52.73 -12.16 -2.93
C MET A 74 -52.45 -12.55 -4.39
N GLY A 75 -51.40 -13.33 -4.62
CA GLY A 75 -51.12 -13.96 -5.91
C GLY A 75 -50.16 -15.13 -5.77
N SER A 76 -50.69 -16.31 -5.47
CA SER A 76 -50.00 -17.60 -5.50
C SER A 76 -49.93 -18.17 -6.92
N GLY A 77 -48.79 -18.74 -7.31
CA GLY A 77 -48.65 -19.58 -8.52
C GLY A 77 -47.57 -20.65 -8.31
N ARG A 78 -47.96 -21.91 -8.45
CA ARG A 78 -47.20 -23.15 -8.21
C ARG A 78 -46.83 -23.82 -9.54
N ALA A 79 -45.94 -24.84 -9.48
CA ALA A 79 -45.57 -25.87 -10.48
C ALA A 79 -44.44 -25.47 -11.46
N THR A 80 -43.43 -26.27 -11.84
CA THR A 80 -43.17 -27.73 -11.81
C THR A 80 -41.70 -28.01 -12.21
N ALA A 81 -41.11 -29.12 -11.75
CA ALA A 81 -39.81 -29.70 -12.17
C ALA A 81 -39.94 -30.54 -13.50
N PRO A 82 -38.97 -31.32 -14.06
CA PRO A 82 -37.65 -31.78 -13.54
C PRO A 82 -36.48 -32.04 -14.56
N GLY A 83 -35.32 -32.50 -14.03
CA GLY A 83 -34.32 -33.39 -14.68
C GLY A 83 -33.11 -32.72 -15.35
N GLY A 84 -31.86 -33.17 -15.28
CA GLY A 84 -31.22 -34.34 -14.65
C GLY A 84 -29.76 -34.46 -15.16
N GLY A 85 -28.87 -35.03 -14.33
CA GLY A 85 -27.69 -35.80 -14.77
C GLY A 85 -26.36 -35.06 -14.93
N GLN A 86 -25.44 -35.24 -13.98
CA GLN A 86 -24.01 -35.39 -14.29
C GLN A 86 -23.37 -36.48 -13.44
N GLY A 87 -22.81 -37.45 -14.15
CA GLY A 87 -22.07 -38.59 -13.63
C GLY A 87 -20.58 -38.29 -13.42
N GLN A 88 -20.03 -39.05 -12.49
CA GLN A 88 -18.64 -39.11 -12.06
C GLN A 88 -17.68 -39.58 -13.18
N GLY A 89 -16.39 -39.27 -13.04
CA GLY A 89 -15.36 -40.07 -13.70
C GLY A 89 -13.91 -39.55 -13.65
N ARG A 90 -13.20 -39.89 -12.57
CA ARG A 90 -11.81 -40.44 -12.51
C ARG A 90 -10.67 -39.73 -13.30
N ARG A 91 -9.65 -39.22 -12.61
CA ARG A 91 -8.41 -39.87 -12.07
C ARG A 91 -7.25 -39.99 -13.07
N GLY A 92 -6.06 -39.64 -12.56
CA GLY A 92 -4.73 -40.05 -13.03
C GLY A 92 -3.93 -38.85 -13.53
N GLY A 93 -2.74 -38.50 -13.03
CA GLY A 93 -1.83 -39.18 -12.10
C GLY A 93 -0.38 -38.88 -12.52
N HIS A 94 0.45 -38.50 -11.54
CA HIS A 94 1.93 -38.52 -11.52
C HIS A 94 2.65 -37.51 -12.43
N GLY A 95 3.79 -36.93 -12.08
CA GLY A 95 4.72 -37.02 -10.95
C GLY A 95 5.77 -35.90 -11.17
N GLN A 96 6.29 -35.25 -10.11
CA GLN A 96 7.65 -35.49 -9.59
C GLN A 96 8.78 -35.18 -10.60
N THR A 97 9.88 -34.45 -10.34
CA THR A 97 10.51 -33.84 -9.15
C THR A 97 11.85 -33.22 -9.60
N LEU A 98 12.35 -32.20 -8.87
CA LEU A 98 13.78 -31.87 -8.62
C LEU A 98 14.64 -31.42 -9.84
N ARG A 99 15.70 -30.61 -9.75
CA ARG A 99 16.48 -29.92 -8.71
C ARG A 99 17.39 -28.92 -9.44
N GLN A 100 17.57 -27.74 -8.86
CA GLN A 100 18.86 -27.08 -8.55
C GLN A 100 20.08 -27.36 -9.46
N THR A 101 20.74 -26.30 -9.93
CA THR A 101 22.04 -25.85 -9.37
C THR A 101 22.49 -24.54 -10.03
N ALA A 102 23.11 -23.70 -9.20
CA ALA A 102 23.72 -22.43 -9.53
C ALA A 102 25.25 -22.59 -9.62
N GLY A 103 25.89 -21.60 -10.26
CA GLY A 103 27.28 -21.18 -9.98
C GLY A 103 28.35 -21.78 -10.91
N ASN A 104 29.00 -20.96 -11.73
CA ASN A 104 30.19 -20.24 -11.28
C ASN A 104 30.79 -19.32 -12.36
N ASP A 105 31.36 -18.24 -11.84
CA ASP A 105 32.22 -17.25 -12.48
C ASP A 105 33.47 -17.87 -13.12
N SER A 106 33.98 -17.27 -14.21
CA SER A 106 35.32 -16.64 -14.18
C SER A 106 35.58 -15.74 -15.39
N THR A 107 36.18 -14.62 -15.06
CA THR A 107 36.79 -13.53 -15.83
C THR A 107 37.92 -13.94 -16.78
N ALA A 108 37.99 -13.33 -17.96
CA ALA A 108 39.23 -12.74 -18.49
C ALA A 108 38.92 -11.79 -19.67
N ALA A 109 39.50 -10.60 -19.59
CA ALA A 109 39.38 -9.47 -20.50
C ALA A 109 40.12 -9.68 -21.83
N LEU A 110 39.66 -8.99 -22.89
CA LEU A 110 40.50 -8.44 -23.96
C LEU A 110 39.77 -7.26 -24.62
N ASP A 111 40.52 -6.17 -24.75
CA ASP A 111 40.16 -4.87 -25.29
C ASP A 111 39.56 -4.89 -26.70
N SER A 112 38.59 -4.01 -26.97
CA SER A 112 38.75 -2.86 -27.91
C SER A 112 37.40 -2.29 -28.40
N ALA A 113 37.29 -0.96 -28.27
CA ALA A 113 36.51 -0.03 -29.08
C ALA A 113 34.99 -0.23 -29.31
N ILE A 114 34.19 0.62 -28.66
CA ILE A 114 32.86 1.08 -29.12
C ILE A 114 33.11 2.16 -30.21
N PRO A 115 32.30 2.25 -31.31
CA PRO A 115 31.21 3.24 -31.32
C PRO A 115 29.96 2.88 -32.16
N CYS A 116 28.81 3.31 -31.62
CA CYS A 116 27.72 4.07 -32.27
C CYS A 116 26.98 3.54 -33.52
N CYS A 117 25.68 3.89 -33.51
CA CYS A 117 24.69 3.91 -34.59
C CYS A 117 25.23 4.03 -36.03
N PRO A 118 24.54 3.43 -37.01
CA PRO A 118 24.46 3.99 -38.33
C PRO A 118 23.10 4.69 -38.51
N THR A 119 23.15 6.01 -38.42
CA THR A 119 22.41 6.89 -39.32
C THR A 119 22.63 6.38 -40.74
N MET A 120 21.58 5.98 -41.47
CA MET A 120 21.73 5.61 -42.88
C MET A 120 21.94 6.88 -43.73
N ALA A 121 23.19 7.34 -43.77
CA ALA A 121 23.68 8.22 -44.81
C ALA A 121 23.89 7.41 -46.10
N ARG A 122 23.43 7.99 -47.20
CA ARG A 122 23.56 7.52 -48.59
C ARG A 122 24.96 6.97 -48.89
N ALA A 123 25.04 5.67 -49.16
CA ALA A 123 26.10 5.09 -49.97
C ALA A 123 25.53 4.83 -51.37
N SER A 124 26.12 5.46 -52.38
CA SER A 124 25.90 5.11 -53.78
C SER A 124 26.24 3.63 -53.98
N LEU A 125 25.23 2.81 -54.29
CA LEU A 125 25.41 1.38 -54.56
C LEU A 125 26.08 1.19 -55.94
N PRO A 126 27.05 0.28 -56.09
CA PRO A 126 27.61 -0.09 -57.38
C PRO A 126 26.60 -0.90 -58.22
N ASP A 127 26.74 -0.80 -59.55
CA ASP A 127 25.85 -1.29 -60.62
C ASP A 127 25.64 -2.82 -60.72
N ASP A 128 25.98 -3.62 -59.71
CA ASP A 128 25.87 -5.08 -59.76
C ASP A 128 24.73 -5.57 -58.82
N PRO A 129 23.77 -6.38 -59.29
CA PRO A 129 22.77 -6.98 -58.43
C PRO A 129 23.48 -8.02 -57.55
N GLY A 130 23.80 -7.62 -56.32
CA GLY A 130 24.43 -8.49 -55.33
C GLY A 130 23.73 -9.84 -55.15
N PRO A 131 24.42 -10.83 -54.58
CA PRO A 131 23.99 -12.22 -54.58
C PRO A 131 22.62 -12.42 -53.90
N PRO A 132 21.79 -13.35 -54.40
CA PRO A 132 20.49 -13.66 -53.80
C PRO A 132 20.67 -14.15 -52.36
N LEU A 133 19.79 -13.71 -51.47
CA LEU A 133 19.82 -14.10 -50.05
C LEU A 133 19.56 -15.62 -49.90
N PRO A 134 20.30 -16.34 -49.04
CA PRO A 134 20.12 -17.79 -48.87
C PRO A 134 18.74 -18.13 -48.30
N ALA A 135 17.93 -18.87 -49.07
CA ALA A 135 16.54 -19.16 -48.75
C ALA A 135 16.38 -20.49 -47.97
N SER A 136 15.80 -20.41 -46.76
CA SER A 136 15.31 -21.59 -46.04
C SER A 136 14.17 -22.28 -46.81
N ALA A 137 13.83 -23.54 -46.50
CA ALA A 137 12.69 -24.25 -47.11
C ALA A 137 11.36 -23.46 -47.00
N ARG A 138 11.18 -22.70 -45.91
CA ARG A 138 10.01 -21.81 -45.73
C ARG A 138 10.03 -20.61 -46.67
N SER A 139 11.20 -20.06 -46.96
CA SER A 139 11.36 -18.93 -47.90
C SER A 139 11.05 -19.36 -49.34
N ARG A 140 11.44 -20.58 -49.74
CA ARG A 140 11.08 -21.14 -51.06
C ARG A 140 9.57 -21.32 -51.23
N LEU A 141 8.89 -21.89 -50.23
CA LEU A 141 7.43 -22.03 -50.26
C LEU A 141 6.72 -20.67 -50.34
N ALA A 142 7.21 -19.69 -49.59
CA ALA A 142 6.67 -18.33 -49.59
C ALA A 142 6.84 -17.64 -50.96
N ALA A 143 8.00 -17.80 -51.61
CA ALA A 143 8.22 -17.29 -52.96
C ALA A 143 7.23 -17.88 -53.96
N THR A 144 7.02 -19.21 -53.93
CA THR A 144 6.04 -19.87 -54.81
C THR A 144 4.61 -19.37 -54.57
N LEU A 145 4.22 -19.12 -53.32
CA LEU A 145 2.90 -18.58 -53.00
C LEU A 145 2.72 -17.14 -53.51
N ILE A 146 3.76 -16.30 -53.40
CA ILE A 146 3.72 -14.93 -53.93
C ILE A 146 3.60 -14.96 -55.45
N ASP A 147 4.35 -15.81 -56.15
CA ASP A 147 4.21 -15.97 -57.60
C ASP A 147 2.80 -16.38 -58.02
N GLN A 148 2.19 -17.34 -57.30
CA GLN A 148 0.81 -17.76 -57.54
C GLN A 148 -0.19 -16.61 -57.32
N VAL A 149 -0.02 -15.82 -56.25
CA VAL A 149 -0.87 -14.67 -55.95
C VAL A 149 -0.76 -13.59 -57.03
N LEU A 150 0.47 -13.23 -57.43
CA LEU A 150 0.72 -12.26 -58.49
C LEU A 150 0.15 -12.72 -59.84
N GLN A 151 0.26 -14.00 -60.16
CA GLN A 151 -0.33 -14.56 -61.39
C GLN A 151 -1.87 -14.55 -61.33
N ALA A 152 -2.46 -14.97 -60.22
CA ALA A 152 -3.91 -15.02 -60.06
C ALA A 152 -4.55 -13.62 -60.07
N GLN A 153 -3.88 -12.63 -59.48
CA GLN A 153 -4.31 -11.23 -59.52
C GLN A 153 -4.38 -10.72 -60.98
N ARG A 154 -3.33 -10.95 -61.77
CA ARG A 154 -3.27 -10.54 -63.18
C ARG A 154 -4.31 -11.23 -64.07
N GLN A 155 -4.66 -12.48 -63.73
CA GLN A 155 -5.66 -13.27 -64.46
C GLN A 155 -7.10 -13.04 -63.97
N GLY A 156 -7.30 -12.27 -62.89
CA GLY A 156 -8.62 -12.11 -62.26
C GLY A 156 -9.13 -13.35 -61.52
N THR A 157 -8.26 -14.31 -61.21
CA THR A 157 -8.60 -15.61 -60.58
C THR A 157 -8.20 -15.67 -59.09
N LEU A 158 -7.92 -14.52 -58.47
CA LEU A 158 -7.44 -14.41 -57.09
C LEU A 158 -8.40 -15.06 -56.07
N ALA A 159 -9.70 -14.88 -56.24
CA ALA A 159 -10.70 -15.47 -55.35
C ALA A 159 -10.65 -17.02 -55.35
N ASP A 160 -10.40 -17.64 -56.50
CA ASP A 160 -10.27 -19.10 -56.63
C ASP A 160 -9.02 -19.61 -55.94
N LEU A 161 -7.88 -18.94 -56.14
CA LEU A 161 -6.63 -19.29 -55.49
C LEU A 161 -6.76 -19.24 -53.95
N LEU A 162 -7.39 -18.18 -53.43
CA LEU A 162 -7.56 -18.01 -51.99
C LEU A 162 -8.49 -19.06 -51.37
N ARG A 163 -9.51 -19.53 -52.11
CA ARG A 163 -10.35 -20.68 -51.73
C ARG A 163 -9.58 -21.99 -51.72
N GLN A 164 -8.70 -22.21 -52.71
CA GLN A 164 -7.86 -23.41 -52.82
C GLN A 164 -6.76 -23.47 -51.76
N ARG A 165 -6.39 -22.34 -51.12
CA ARG A 165 -5.28 -22.22 -50.15
C ARG A 165 -5.72 -21.76 -48.76
N PRO A 166 -6.67 -22.43 -48.09
CA PRO A 166 -7.34 -21.91 -46.88
C PRO A 166 -6.40 -21.68 -45.68
N ARG A 167 -5.29 -22.43 -45.57
CA ARG A 167 -4.30 -22.25 -44.51
C ARG A 167 -3.46 -20.99 -44.69
N ALA A 168 -3.03 -20.73 -45.93
CA ALA A 168 -2.26 -19.52 -46.27
C ALA A 168 -3.16 -18.29 -46.12
N THR A 169 -4.39 -18.35 -46.63
CA THR A 169 -5.42 -17.32 -46.47
C THR A 169 -5.67 -16.97 -45.01
N ARG A 170 -5.92 -17.97 -44.14
CA ARG A 170 -6.11 -17.73 -42.70
C ARG A 170 -4.91 -17.07 -42.03
N ARG A 171 -3.69 -17.45 -42.42
CA ARG A 171 -2.46 -16.87 -41.87
C ARG A 171 -2.29 -15.41 -42.28
N LEU A 172 -2.60 -15.08 -43.54
CA LEU A 172 -2.58 -13.71 -44.05
C LEU A 172 -3.64 -12.85 -43.34
N LEU A 173 -4.87 -13.35 -43.22
CA LEU A 173 -5.96 -12.66 -42.53
C LEU A 173 -5.61 -12.37 -41.07
N ARG A 174 -5.16 -13.37 -40.32
CA ARG A 174 -4.78 -13.21 -38.90
C ARG A 174 -3.71 -12.14 -38.70
N ARG A 175 -2.85 -11.94 -39.71
CA ARG A 175 -1.71 -11.02 -39.63
C ARG A 175 -2.08 -9.59 -40.00
N PHE A 176 -2.86 -9.40 -41.06
CA PHE A 176 -3.05 -8.08 -41.67
C PHE A 176 -4.42 -7.46 -41.44
N VAL A 177 -5.46 -8.26 -41.20
CA VAL A 177 -6.80 -7.73 -40.86
C VAL A 177 -6.75 -6.78 -39.66
N PRO A 178 -6.06 -7.09 -38.54
CA PRO A 178 -6.01 -6.18 -37.41
C PRO A 178 -5.41 -4.80 -37.74
N LEU A 179 -4.54 -4.71 -38.76
CA LEU A 179 -3.84 -3.47 -39.12
C LEU A 179 -4.70 -2.53 -39.97
N VAL A 180 -5.69 -3.08 -40.68
CA VAL A 180 -6.66 -2.34 -41.52
C VAL A 180 -8.05 -2.30 -40.89
N GLN A 181 -8.21 -2.89 -39.72
CA GLN A 181 -9.47 -2.86 -39.00
C GLN A 181 -9.78 -1.42 -38.57
N GLY A 182 -11.05 -1.03 -38.73
CA GLY A 182 -11.49 0.33 -38.40
C GLY A 182 -10.99 1.41 -39.36
N SER A 183 -10.48 1.06 -40.55
CA SER A 183 -10.11 2.04 -41.58
C SER A 183 -11.27 2.45 -42.50
N GLY A 184 -12.53 2.11 -42.18
CA GLY A 184 -13.70 2.34 -43.05
C GLY A 184 -15.01 1.92 -42.39
N ASP A 185 -16.10 1.83 -43.16
CA ASP A 185 -17.50 1.71 -42.68
C ASP A 185 -17.91 0.40 -41.97
N GLY A 186 -16.97 -0.31 -41.36
CA GLY A 186 -17.24 -1.41 -40.44
C GLY A 186 -17.66 -2.74 -41.10
N ASN A 187 -17.59 -2.86 -42.42
CA ASN A 187 -17.75 -4.14 -43.12
C ASN A 187 -16.38 -4.84 -43.22
N PRO A 188 -16.24 -6.14 -42.90
CA PRO A 188 -15.00 -6.85 -43.18
C PRO A 188 -14.65 -6.74 -44.66
N TRP A 189 -13.41 -6.33 -44.94
CA TRP A 189 -12.87 -6.24 -46.29
C TRP A 189 -13.12 -7.55 -47.06
N PRO A 190 -13.73 -7.49 -48.26
CA PRO A 190 -13.78 -8.65 -49.15
C PRO A 190 -12.38 -9.19 -49.35
N LEU A 191 -12.22 -10.50 -49.16
CA LEU A 191 -10.90 -11.12 -49.13
C LEU A 191 -10.03 -10.83 -50.38
N PRO A 192 -10.56 -10.85 -51.63
CA PRO A 192 -9.79 -10.46 -52.80
C PRO A 192 -9.31 -9.01 -52.74
N GLU A 193 -10.18 -8.08 -52.35
CA GLU A 193 -9.85 -6.65 -52.21
C GLU A 193 -8.77 -6.40 -51.15
N LEU A 194 -8.85 -7.12 -50.02
CA LEU A 194 -7.81 -7.04 -48.99
C LEU A 194 -6.46 -7.52 -49.51
N VAL A 195 -6.43 -8.62 -50.28
CA VAL A 195 -5.18 -9.13 -50.84
C VAL A 195 -4.65 -8.17 -51.92
N ASP A 196 -5.50 -7.58 -52.73
CA ASP A 196 -5.10 -6.54 -53.69
C ASP A 196 -4.55 -5.29 -53.00
N LEU A 197 -5.20 -4.82 -51.93
CA LEU A 197 -4.72 -3.73 -51.09
C LEU A 197 -3.34 -4.06 -50.50
N LEU A 198 -3.16 -5.27 -49.97
CA LEU A 198 -1.89 -5.73 -49.42
C LEU A 198 -0.80 -5.83 -50.48
N LEU A 199 -1.12 -6.25 -51.71
CA LEU A 199 -0.18 -6.27 -52.82
C LEU A 199 0.25 -4.85 -53.20
N GLN A 200 -0.71 -3.93 -53.34
CA GLN A 200 -0.42 -2.53 -53.65
C GLN A 200 0.45 -1.88 -52.56
N TRP A 201 0.11 -2.09 -51.28
CA TRP A 201 0.92 -1.65 -50.15
C TRP A 201 2.32 -2.28 -50.20
N ALA A 202 2.42 -3.59 -50.33
CA ALA A 202 3.68 -4.31 -50.24
C ALA A 202 4.64 -3.93 -51.38
N VAL A 203 4.12 -3.74 -52.60
CA VAL A 203 4.90 -3.23 -53.73
C VAL A 203 5.29 -1.76 -53.50
N GLY A 204 4.39 -0.94 -52.94
CA GLY A 204 4.69 0.44 -52.55
C GLY A 204 5.83 0.55 -51.52
N GLN A 205 5.88 -0.35 -50.54
CA GLN A 205 6.97 -0.41 -49.55
C GLN A 205 8.34 -0.74 -50.16
N LEU A 206 8.39 -1.22 -51.41
CA LEU A 206 9.66 -1.44 -52.13
C LEU A 206 10.20 -0.16 -52.77
N ARG A 207 9.42 0.94 -52.79
CA ARG A 207 9.88 2.21 -53.32
C ARG A 207 10.99 2.79 -52.44
N PRO A 208 12.11 3.25 -53.03
CA PRO A 208 13.18 3.88 -52.27
C PRO A 208 12.76 5.14 -51.49
N ASP A 209 11.69 5.82 -51.92
CA ASP A 209 11.16 7.04 -51.28
C ASP A 209 10.06 6.77 -50.25
N LEU A 210 9.67 5.49 -50.05
CA LEU A 210 8.61 5.05 -49.13
C LEU A 210 7.25 5.74 -49.35
N GLN A 211 7.02 6.31 -50.52
CA GLN A 211 5.72 6.88 -50.88
C GLN A 211 4.71 5.79 -51.23
N PRO A 212 3.39 6.07 -51.17
CA PRO A 212 2.37 5.16 -51.69
C PRO A 212 2.66 4.76 -53.14
N LEU A 213 2.28 3.54 -53.54
CA LEU A 213 2.58 3.04 -54.88
C LEU A 213 2.05 3.98 -55.97
N GLN A 214 0.84 4.53 -55.77
CA GLN A 214 0.12 5.40 -56.68
C GLN A 214 0.70 6.82 -56.74
N ALA A 215 1.63 7.19 -55.86
CA ALA A 215 2.27 8.50 -55.91
C ALA A 215 3.08 8.65 -57.21
N PRO A 216 3.04 9.83 -57.85
CA PRO A 216 3.72 10.05 -59.12
C PRO A 216 5.22 9.74 -59.01
N VAL A 217 5.74 9.06 -60.03
CA VAL A 217 7.17 8.72 -60.14
C VAL A 217 7.77 9.64 -61.20
N SER A 218 8.82 10.38 -60.85
CA SER A 218 9.48 11.31 -61.77
C SER A 218 10.13 10.59 -62.95
N ALA A 219 10.34 11.32 -64.05
CA ALA A 219 11.04 10.80 -65.22
C ALA A 219 12.46 10.29 -64.86
N ASP A 220 13.18 11.00 -63.98
CA ASP A 220 14.52 10.61 -63.54
C ASP A 220 14.53 9.26 -62.81
N HIS A 221 13.51 8.97 -62.01
CA HIS A 221 13.37 7.69 -61.32
C HIS A 221 13.04 6.55 -62.29
N TRP A 222 12.24 6.80 -63.32
CA TRP A 222 11.94 5.84 -64.37
C TRP A 222 13.16 5.50 -65.26
N LEU A 223 13.98 6.51 -65.56
CA LEU A 223 15.04 6.40 -66.58
C LEU A 223 16.40 6.03 -65.99
N GLY A 224 16.82 6.69 -64.91
CA GLY A 224 18.23 6.72 -64.50
C GLY A 224 18.56 6.01 -63.18
N GLN A 225 17.59 5.79 -62.29
CA GLN A 225 17.89 5.30 -60.94
C GLN A 225 17.75 3.78 -60.81
N ALA A 226 18.90 3.08 -60.79
CA ALA A 226 18.94 1.61 -60.69
C ALA A 226 18.19 1.04 -59.48
N GLY A 227 18.15 1.77 -58.36
CA GLY A 227 17.42 1.38 -57.14
C GLY A 227 15.90 1.25 -57.32
N TRP A 228 15.33 1.90 -58.34
CA TRP A 228 13.90 1.82 -58.66
C TRP A 228 13.55 0.65 -59.59
N ARG A 229 14.52 0.08 -60.31
CA ARG A 229 14.28 -0.95 -61.32
C ARG A 229 13.53 -2.18 -60.78
N PRO A 230 13.80 -2.72 -59.56
CA PRO A 230 13.03 -3.84 -59.02
C PRO A 230 11.53 -3.52 -58.83
N VAL A 231 11.21 -2.40 -58.18
CA VAL A 231 9.80 -2.01 -57.92
C VAL A 231 9.08 -1.64 -59.21
N LEU A 232 9.73 -0.92 -60.13
CA LEU A 232 9.13 -0.55 -61.42
C LEU A 232 8.94 -1.76 -62.34
N ALA A 233 9.87 -2.71 -62.34
CA ALA A 233 9.73 -3.95 -63.09
C ALA A 233 8.53 -4.74 -62.59
N LEU A 234 8.40 -4.90 -61.27
CA LEU A 234 7.29 -5.63 -60.67
C LEU A 234 5.95 -4.89 -60.88
N ALA A 235 5.87 -3.61 -60.55
CA ALA A 235 4.64 -2.83 -60.67
C ALA A 235 4.17 -2.71 -62.13
N GLY A 236 5.09 -2.48 -63.08
CA GLY A 236 4.79 -2.45 -64.51
C GLY A 236 4.36 -3.82 -65.05
N HIS A 237 5.05 -4.90 -64.65
CA HIS A 237 4.70 -6.26 -65.08
C HIS A 237 3.33 -6.72 -64.58
N GLN A 238 2.95 -6.33 -63.37
CA GLN A 238 1.64 -6.68 -62.77
C GLN A 238 0.55 -5.67 -63.12
N GLY A 239 0.85 -4.63 -63.92
CA GLY A 239 -0.12 -3.59 -64.26
C GLY A 239 -0.55 -2.70 -63.09
N LEU A 240 0.18 -2.73 -61.97
CA LEU A 240 -0.09 -1.88 -60.80
C LEU A 240 0.36 -0.42 -61.04
N LEU A 241 1.31 -0.22 -61.95
CA LEU A 241 1.71 1.09 -62.44
C LEU A 241 1.73 1.09 -63.97
N ARG A 242 1.15 2.15 -64.54
CA ARG A 242 1.28 2.42 -65.98
C ARG A 242 2.71 2.88 -66.27
N ILE A 243 3.38 2.22 -67.20
CA ILE A 243 4.68 2.65 -67.71
C ILE A 243 4.47 3.92 -68.55
N PRO A 244 5.05 5.07 -68.19
CA PRO A 244 4.94 6.29 -68.98
C PRO A 244 5.68 6.16 -70.32
N ASP A 245 5.22 6.91 -71.31
CA ASP A 245 5.87 6.93 -72.62
C ASP A 245 7.02 7.95 -72.60
N PHE A 246 8.23 7.50 -73.01
CA PHE A 246 9.41 8.36 -73.13
C PHE A 246 9.93 8.32 -74.58
N PRO A 247 9.27 8.98 -75.54
CA PRO A 247 9.55 8.84 -76.98
C PRO A 247 10.97 9.24 -77.38
N ALA A 248 11.61 10.10 -76.59
CA ALA A 248 13.00 10.51 -76.76
C ALA A 248 14.01 9.42 -76.35
N ARG A 249 13.59 8.45 -75.52
CA ARG A 249 14.41 7.34 -75.04
C ARG A 249 14.09 6.03 -75.76
N TYR A 250 12.79 5.69 -75.85
CA TYR A 250 12.32 4.46 -76.45
C TYR A 250 10.91 4.67 -77.05
N ARG A 251 10.71 4.20 -78.28
CA ARG A 251 9.39 4.23 -78.94
C ARG A 251 8.79 2.83 -78.87
N ARG A 252 7.83 2.64 -77.96
CA ARG A 252 7.13 1.36 -77.78
C ARG A 252 6.24 1.02 -78.97
N ARG A 253 6.00 -0.28 -79.18
CA ARG A 253 4.96 -0.78 -80.12
C ARG A 253 3.58 -0.77 -79.45
N THR A 254 2.51 -0.75 -80.25
CA THR A 254 1.11 -0.63 -79.75
C THR A 254 0.72 -1.75 -78.79
N ASP A 255 1.22 -2.96 -79.02
CA ASP A 255 0.88 -4.18 -78.26
C ASP A 255 2.11 -4.80 -77.57
N GLU A 256 3.10 -3.97 -77.27
CA GLU A 256 4.34 -4.43 -76.64
C GLU A 256 4.10 -4.87 -75.19
N PRO A 257 4.54 -6.08 -74.79
CA PRO A 257 4.49 -6.52 -73.40
C PRO A 257 5.23 -5.56 -72.48
N ALA A 258 4.73 -5.38 -71.25
CA ALA A 258 5.33 -4.46 -70.28
C ALA A 258 6.82 -4.72 -70.04
N LEU A 259 7.27 -5.98 -70.05
CA LEU A 259 8.68 -6.33 -69.86
C LEU A 259 9.55 -5.93 -71.05
N ASP A 260 9.05 -6.10 -72.27
CA ASP A 260 9.78 -5.71 -73.48
C ASP A 260 9.91 -4.19 -73.56
N ASN A 261 8.84 -3.47 -73.20
CA ASN A 261 8.87 -2.02 -73.05
C ASN A 261 9.94 -1.57 -72.03
N LEU A 262 10.03 -2.23 -70.88
CA LEU A 262 11.06 -1.93 -69.88
C LEU A 262 12.48 -2.27 -70.35
N CYS A 263 12.66 -3.36 -71.12
CA CYS A 263 13.95 -3.69 -71.73
C CYS A 263 14.41 -2.57 -72.66
N GLY A 264 13.52 -2.08 -73.53
CA GLY A 264 13.79 -0.97 -74.44
C GLY A 264 14.02 0.35 -73.73
N LEU A 265 13.23 0.64 -72.68
CA LEU A 265 13.35 1.87 -71.90
C LEU A 265 14.69 1.99 -71.17
N TRP A 266 15.13 0.89 -70.54
CA TRP A 266 16.36 0.84 -69.75
C TRP A 266 17.60 0.45 -70.55
N ASP A 267 17.42 0.07 -71.83
CA ASP A 267 18.49 -0.43 -72.71
C ASP A 267 19.23 -1.63 -72.09
N VAL A 268 18.47 -2.65 -71.69
CA VAL A 268 18.98 -3.86 -71.04
C VAL A 268 18.40 -5.13 -71.65
N ALA A 269 19.15 -6.23 -71.54
CA ALA A 269 18.66 -7.54 -71.95
C ALA A 269 17.48 -8.02 -71.07
N PRO A 270 16.58 -8.89 -71.61
CA PRO A 270 15.49 -9.47 -70.85
C PRO A 270 15.92 -10.14 -69.54
N SER A 271 17.08 -10.80 -69.53
CA SER A 271 17.65 -11.45 -68.34
C SER A 271 17.87 -10.48 -67.17
N SER A 272 18.21 -9.22 -67.45
CA SER A 272 18.37 -8.17 -66.43
C SER A 272 17.03 -7.78 -65.83
N VAL A 273 15.98 -7.60 -66.66
CA VAL A 273 14.63 -7.27 -66.17
C VAL A 273 14.05 -8.41 -65.34
N TYR A 274 14.24 -9.67 -65.75
CA TYR A 274 13.84 -10.83 -64.96
C TYR A 274 14.57 -10.91 -63.61
N ARG A 275 15.85 -10.50 -63.55
CA ARG A 275 16.59 -10.42 -62.29
C ARG A 275 16.04 -9.33 -61.37
N TYR A 276 15.63 -8.18 -61.91
CA TYR A 276 14.96 -7.13 -61.13
C TYR A 276 13.61 -7.61 -60.58
N LEU A 277 12.82 -8.32 -61.40
CA LEU A 277 11.57 -8.96 -60.96
C LEU A 277 11.79 -9.98 -59.84
N ASP A 278 12.81 -10.84 -59.97
CA ASP A 278 13.13 -11.84 -58.95
C ASP A 278 13.54 -11.17 -57.64
N ARG A 279 14.39 -10.12 -57.71
CA ARG A 279 14.76 -9.32 -56.53
C ARG A 279 13.55 -8.69 -55.85
N ALA A 280 12.64 -8.08 -56.62
CA ALA A 280 11.43 -7.49 -56.06
C ALA A 280 10.53 -8.54 -55.38
N ARG A 281 10.39 -9.73 -55.97
CA ARG A 281 9.66 -10.85 -55.37
C ARG A 281 10.29 -11.34 -54.08
N GLN A 282 11.62 -11.48 -54.03
CA GLN A 282 12.33 -11.84 -52.81
C GLN A 282 12.10 -10.79 -51.71
N GLN A 283 12.10 -9.50 -52.05
CA GLN A 283 11.78 -8.42 -51.09
C GLN A 283 10.33 -8.52 -50.59
N LEU A 284 9.36 -8.84 -51.46
CA LEU A 284 7.99 -9.12 -51.03
C LEU A 284 7.89 -10.32 -50.08
N VAL A 285 8.64 -11.40 -50.33
CA VAL A 285 8.70 -12.55 -49.41
C VAL A 285 9.15 -12.09 -48.03
N VAL A 286 10.21 -11.28 -47.95
CA VAL A 286 10.70 -10.75 -46.68
C VAL A 286 9.62 -9.90 -46.01
N LEU A 287 9.02 -8.95 -46.71
CA LEU A 287 8.02 -8.03 -46.12
C LEU A 287 6.75 -8.77 -45.64
N LEU A 288 6.21 -9.67 -46.46
CA LEU A 288 4.93 -10.33 -46.18
C LEU A 288 5.07 -11.54 -45.24
N CYS A 289 6.25 -12.17 -45.19
CA CYS A 289 6.44 -13.44 -44.47
C CYS A 289 7.35 -13.34 -43.24
N SER A 290 8.09 -12.25 -43.01
CA SER A 290 8.95 -12.06 -41.82
C SER A 290 8.14 -11.64 -40.58
N GLY A 291 8.76 -11.15 -39.49
CA GLY A 291 8.04 -10.62 -38.32
C GLY A 291 7.03 -9.51 -38.68
N PRO A 292 6.17 -9.05 -37.75
CA PRO A 292 5.17 -8.01 -38.04
C PRO A 292 5.82 -6.78 -38.68
N PRO A 293 5.11 -6.06 -39.58
CA PRO A 293 5.66 -4.84 -40.16
C PRO A 293 6.09 -3.86 -39.06
N ASP A 294 7.05 -3.01 -39.40
CA ASP A 294 7.34 -1.87 -38.54
C ASP A 294 6.14 -0.91 -38.49
N VAL A 295 6.14 -0.02 -37.50
CA VAL A 295 5.02 0.89 -37.23
C VAL A 295 4.79 1.86 -38.40
N ALA A 296 5.83 2.24 -39.13
CA ALA A 296 5.67 3.14 -40.28
C ALA A 296 4.94 2.44 -41.43
N ALA A 297 5.32 1.20 -41.73
CA ALA A 297 4.70 0.37 -42.75
C ALA A 297 3.26 -0.03 -42.35
N GLU A 298 3.00 -0.27 -41.06
CA GLU A 298 1.65 -0.46 -40.52
C GLU A 298 0.75 0.76 -40.76
N LEU A 299 1.21 1.95 -40.37
CA LEU A 299 0.47 3.20 -40.59
C LEU A 299 0.25 3.49 -42.09
N ALA A 300 1.21 3.14 -42.94
CA ALA A 300 1.07 3.26 -44.39
C ALA A 300 0.02 2.31 -44.96
N LEU A 301 -0.04 1.06 -44.50
CA LEU A 301 -1.08 0.10 -44.89
C LEU A 301 -2.46 0.61 -44.47
N ARG A 302 -2.57 1.08 -43.24
CA ARG A 302 -3.81 1.63 -42.69
C ARG A 302 -4.28 2.87 -43.46
N ALA A 303 -3.35 3.75 -43.85
CA ALA A 303 -3.65 4.92 -44.67
C ALA A 303 -4.14 4.55 -46.07
N LEU A 304 -3.53 3.55 -46.72
CA LEU A 304 -3.99 3.05 -48.01
C LEU A 304 -5.40 2.45 -47.89
N ALA A 305 -5.63 1.62 -46.87
CA ALA A 305 -6.94 1.02 -46.58
C ALA A 305 -8.02 2.10 -46.42
N ALA A 306 -7.73 3.15 -45.67
CA ALA A 306 -8.67 4.25 -45.46
C ALA A 306 -8.95 5.04 -46.74
N GLN A 307 -7.94 5.29 -47.58
CA GLN A 307 -8.13 5.95 -48.86
C GLN A 307 -9.03 5.12 -49.79
N THR A 308 -8.82 3.81 -49.84
CA THR A 308 -9.65 2.90 -50.64
C THR A 308 -11.10 2.85 -50.12
N ALA A 309 -11.29 2.76 -48.80
CA ALA A 309 -12.63 2.78 -48.20
C ALA A 309 -13.36 4.12 -48.44
N GLN A 310 -12.63 5.23 -48.31
CA GLN A 310 -13.16 6.56 -48.59
C GLN A 310 -13.58 6.69 -50.05
N ALA A 311 -12.77 6.22 -51.01
CA ALA A 311 -13.12 6.25 -52.44
C ALA A 311 -14.39 5.44 -52.73
N ALA A 312 -14.51 4.23 -52.18
CA ALA A 312 -15.69 3.38 -52.35
C ALA A 312 -16.97 4.03 -51.78
N ALA A 313 -16.86 4.74 -50.65
CA ALA A 313 -17.98 5.47 -50.05
C ALA A 313 -18.44 6.65 -50.93
N HIS A 314 -17.50 7.36 -51.55
CA HIS A 314 -17.80 8.47 -52.48
C HIS A 314 -18.53 7.99 -53.73
N ASP A 315 -18.10 6.88 -54.33
CA ASP A 315 -18.74 6.30 -55.52
C ASP A 315 -20.18 5.85 -55.22
N ALA A 316 -20.46 5.41 -53.99
CA ALA A 316 -21.80 5.02 -53.56
C ALA A 316 -22.74 6.21 -53.26
N GLN A 317 -22.20 7.39 -52.95
CA GLN A 317 -22.94 8.56 -52.46
C GLN A 317 -22.80 9.79 -53.38
N ALA A 318 -22.73 9.56 -54.70
CA ALA A 318 -22.33 10.46 -55.80
C ALA A 318 -22.91 11.90 -55.90
N ALA A 319 -23.54 12.45 -54.86
CA ALA A 319 -23.98 13.84 -54.77
C ALA A 319 -23.30 14.68 -53.67
N HIS A 320 -22.74 14.11 -52.60
CA HIS A 320 -22.22 14.90 -51.45
C HIS A 320 -20.90 14.32 -50.89
N ALA A 321 -19.81 14.49 -51.63
CA ALA A 321 -18.48 14.12 -51.17
C ALA A 321 -18.05 15.00 -49.99
N ALA A 322 -18.13 14.48 -48.77
CA ALA A 322 -17.62 15.19 -47.59
C ALA A 322 -16.08 15.34 -47.70
N PRO A 323 -15.52 16.51 -47.33
CA PRO A 323 -14.07 16.69 -47.22
C PRO A 323 -13.41 15.54 -46.45
N ALA A 324 -12.18 15.16 -46.81
CA ALA A 324 -11.50 14.01 -46.19
C ALA A 324 -11.40 14.09 -44.66
N HIS A 325 -11.29 15.31 -44.13
CA HIS A 325 -11.31 15.58 -42.69
C HIS A 325 -12.65 15.20 -42.04
N ASP A 326 -13.78 15.49 -42.69
CA ASP A 326 -15.12 15.21 -42.18
C ASP A 326 -15.42 13.72 -42.16
N TRP A 327 -14.98 13.00 -43.21
CA TRP A 327 -15.06 11.55 -43.24
C TRP A 327 -14.25 10.94 -42.09
N HIS A 328 -13.02 11.39 -41.85
CA HIS A 328 -12.21 10.91 -40.73
C HIS A 328 -12.84 11.22 -39.36
N ARG A 329 -13.46 12.39 -39.16
CA ARG A 329 -14.21 12.71 -37.94
C ARG A 329 -15.39 11.75 -37.72
N ALA A 330 -16.14 11.42 -38.78
CA ALA A 330 -17.23 10.45 -38.71
C ALA A 330 -16.72 9.04 -38.35
N GLN A 331 -15.62 8.59 -38.97
CA GLN A 331 -15.02 7.29 -38.64
C GLN A 331 -14.48 7.24 -37.21
N MET A 332 -13.90 8.33 -36.70
CA MET A 332 -13.48 8.42 -35.31
C MET A 332 -14.67 8.22 -34.35
N ALA A 333 -15.78 8.93 -34.56
CA ALA A 333 -16.96 8.80 -33.71
C ALA A 333 -17.49 7.35 -33.71
N ARG A 334 -17.46 6.69 -34.88
CA ARG A 334 -17.82 5.29 -35.03
C ARG A 334 -16.86 4.35 -34.30
N ALA A 335 -15.55 4.58 -34.41
CA ALA A 335 -14.54 3.80 -33.71
C ALA A 335 -14.68 3.93 -32.18
N LEU A 336 -14.94 5.13 -31.68
CA LEU A 336 -15.24 5.35 -30.25
C LEU A 336 -16.50 4.58 -29.81
N ALA A 337 -17.58 4.61 -30.60
CA ALA A 337 -18.80 3.86 -30.30
C ALA A 337 -18.58 2.33 -30.27
N GLN A 338 -17.56 1.84 -30.99
CA GLN A 338 -17.17 0.43 -31.04
C GLN A 338 -16.09 0.07 -29.99
N GLY A 339 -15.58 1.04 -29.24
CA GLY A 339 -14.47 0.83 -28.29
C GLY A 339 -13.11 0.61 -28.95
N ASP A 340 -12.95 0.94 -30.24
CA ASP A 340 -11.70 0.80 -30.98
C ASP A 340 -10.85 2.08 -30.87
N ALA A 341 -10.18 2.21 -29.73
CA ALA A 341 -9.40 3.40 -29.39
C ALA A 341 -8.22 3.67 -30.35
N PRO A 342 -7.40 2.67 -30.77
CA PRO A 342 -6.34 2.91 -31.75
C PRO A 342 -6.88 3.47 -33.06
N SER A 343 -8.02 2.97 -33.54
CA SER A 343 -8.66 3.50 -34.75
C SER A 343 -9.17 4.91 -34.57
N ALA A 344 -9.79 5.22 -33.43
CA ALA A 344 -10.23 6.57 -33.11
C ALA A 344 -9.05 7.56 -33.08
N LEU A 345 -7.94 7.22 -32.42
CA LEU A 345 -6.75 8.07 -32.36
C LEU A 345 -6.15 8.30 -33.76
N TRP A 346 -6.06 7.24 -34.57
CA TRP A 346 -5.58 7.34 -35.94
C TRP A 346 -6.46 8.27 -36.79
N HIS A 347 -7.78 8.12 -36.71
CA HIS A 347 -8.71 8.97 -37.44
C HIS A 347 -8.69 10.43 -36.97
N ALA A 348 -8.54 10.68 -35.66
CA ALA A 348 -8.37 12.04 -35.13
C ALA A 348 -7.10 12.72 -35.67
N TRP A 349 -5.98 11.99 -35.71
CA TRP A 349 -4.75 12.47 -36.34
C TRP A 349 -4.96 12.83 -37.81
N ARG A 350 -5.62 11.96 -38.57
CA ARG A 350 -5.88 12.18 -40.00
C ARG A 350 -6.88 13.30 -40.28
N ALA A 351 -7.79 13.55 -39.33
CA ALA A 351 -8.68 14.71 -39.37
C ALA A 351 -7.94 16.03 -39.06
N GLY A 352 -6.71 15.98 -38.52
CA GLY A 352 -5.98 17.18 -38.10
C GLY A 352 -6.56 17.82 -36.83
N ASP A 353 -7.32 17.05 -36.05
CA ASP A 353 -8.03 17.56 -34.87
C ASP A 353 -7.34 17.08 -33.59
N ALA A 354 -6.39 17.88 -33.11
CA ALA A 354 -5.61 17.59 -31.92
C ALA A 354 -6.46 17.57 -30.64
N HIS A 355 -7.55 18.34 -30.59
CA HIS A 355 -8.49 18.33 -29.47
C HIS A 355 -9.20 16.98 -29.37
N LEU A 356 -9.74 16.49 -30.49
CA LEU A 356 -10.34 15.16 -30.56
C LEU A 356 -9.34 14.04 -30.25
N ALA A 357 -8.09 14.17 -30.72
CA ALA A 357 -7.03 13.21 -30.38
C ALA A 357 -6.72 13.22 -28.87
N ALA A 358 -6.69 14.39 -28.25
CA ALA A 358 -6.53 14.51 -26.80
C ALA A 358 -7.70 13.85 -26.05
N GLN A 359 -8.94 14.05 -26.49
CA GLN A 359 -10.11 13.38 -25.90
C GLN A 359 -10.01 11.84 -25.99
N ALA A 360 -9.61 11.32 -27.16
CA ALA A 360 -9.43 9.89 -27.37
C ALA A 360 -8.37 9.31 -26.42
N LEU A 361 -7.24 10.01 -26.25
CA LEU A 361 -6.19 9.63 -25.31
C LEU A 361 -6.69 9.58 -23.87
N ARG A 362 -7.41 10.60 -23.40
CA ARG A 362 -7.92 10.65 -22.02
C ARG A 362 -8.93 9.54 -21.75
N ARG A 363 -9.89 9.34 -22.66
CA ARG A 363 -10.96 8.34 -22.47
C ARG A 363 -10.48 6.89 -22.58
N HIS A 364 -9.45 6.64 -23.39
CA HIS A 364 -9.03 5.28 -23.73
C HIS A 364 -7.53 5.03 -23.51
N ALA A 365 -6.92 5.73 -22.54
CA ALA A 365 -5.50 5.63 -22.24
C ALA A 365 -5.03 4.18 -22.04
N ALA A 366 -5.83 3.32 -21.39
CA ALA A 366 -5.47 1.92 -21.14
C ALA A 366 -5.33 1.08 -22.43
N GLY A 367 -6.25 1.26 -23.39
CA GLY A 367 -6.18 0.56 -24.68
C GLY A 367 -5.02 1.08 -25.54
N LEU A 368 -4.81 2.40 -25.53
CA LEU A 368 -3.75 3.07 -26.29
C LEU A 368 -2.35 2.83 -25.68
N ALA A 369 -2.26 2.62 -24.36
CA ALA A 369 -1.00 2.35 -23.67
C ALA A 369 -0.33 1.07 -24.18
N ALA A 370 -1.12 0.06 -24.55
CA ALA A 370 -0.66 -1.24 -25.04
C ALA A 370 -0.48 -1.28 -26.57
N ASP A 371 -1.02 -0.30 -27.30
CA ASP A 371 -0.96 -0.26 -28.76
C ASP A 371 0.42 0.19 -29.27
N ARG A 372 0.89 -0.46 -30.34
CA ARG A 372 2.24 -0.25 -30.89
C ARG A 372 2.36 1.02 -31.73
N ALA A 373 1.27 1.46 -32.35
CA ALA A 373 1.27 2.60 -33.25
C ALA A 373 1.05 3.93 -32.52
N THR A 374 0.50 3.88 -31.31
CA THR A 374 0.12 5.04 -30.49
C THR A 374 1.26 6.05 -30.37
N ASP A 375 2.47 5.64 -29.99
CA ASP A 375 3.59 6.59 -29.81
C ASP A 375 3.95 7.30 -31.12
N ALA A 376 3.95 6.55 -32.22
CA ALA A 376 4.28 7.08 -33.54
C ALA A 376 3.22 8.08 -34.04
N ILE A 377 1.94 7.91 -33.66
CA ILE A 377 0.88 8.87 -33.96
C ILE A 377 0.99 10.09 -33.03
N VAL A 378 1.18 9.86 -31.73
CA VAL A 378 1.28 10.92 -30.72
C VAL A 378 2.44 11.87 -31.00
N GLU A 379 3.62 11.36 -31.36
CA GLU A 379 4.76 12.21 -31.71
C GLU A 379 4.53 13.01 -32.99
N ARG A 380 3.79 12.47 -33.97
CA ARG A 380 3.43 13.21 -35.18
C ARG A 380 2.46 14.36 -34.91
N ILE A 381 1.45 14.14 -34.08
CA ILE A 381 0.54 15.21 -33.65
C ILE A 381 1.31 16.26 -32.84
N ALA A 382 2.18 15.84 -31.92
CA ALA A 382 2.95 16.75 -31.08
C ALA A 382 3.94 17.61 -31.89
N ALA A 383 4.49 17.07 -32.98
CA ALA A 383 5.41 17.77 -33.86
C ALA A 383 4.73 18.67 -34.91
N ASP A 384 3.40 18.61 -35.03
CA ASP A 384 2.66 19.37 -36.03
C ASP A 384 2.59 20.87 -35.65
N PRO A 385 3.20 21.76 -36.43
CA PRO A 385 3.20 23.19 -36.12
C PRO A 385 1.83 23.84 -36.29
N SER A 386 0.90 23.20 -37.01
CA SER A 386 -0.45 23.73 -37.27
C SER A 386 -1.39 23.63 -36.07
N VAL A 387 -1.06 22.78 -35.08
CA VAL A 387 -1.85 22.64 -33.84
C VAL A 387 -1.87 23.98 -33.10
N GLY A 388 -3.03 24.41 -32.61
CA GLY A 388 -3.12 25.65 -31.84
C GLY A 388 -2.45 25.56 -30.46
N ALA A 389 -2.22 26.71 -29.83
CA ALA A 389 -1.52 26.75 -28.54
C ALA A 389 -2.33 26.09 -27.40
N ARG A 390 -3.65 26.24 -27.42
CA ARG A 390 -4.56 25.61 -26.45
C ARG A 390 -4.61 24.10 -26.64
N GLU A 391 -4.80 23.64 -27.87
CA GLU A 391 -4.86 22.22 -28.23
C GLU A 391 -3.55 21.52 -27.89
N ARG A 392 -2.40 22.20 -28.07
CA ARG A 392 -1.10 21.68 -27.62
C ARG A 392 -1.05 21.42 -26.11
N VAL A 393 -1.58 22.32 -25.29
CA VAL A 393 -1.64 22.12 -23.83
C VAL A 393 -2.52 20.91 -23.52
N GLU A 394 -3.73 20.89 -24.08
CA GLU A 394 -4.69 19.82 -23.84
C GLU A 394 -4.18 18.44 -24.26
N PHE A 395 -3.48 18.37 -25.41
CA PHE A 395 -2.85 17.17 -25.92
C PHE A 395 -1.65 16.75 -25.07
N THR A 396 -0.83 17.69 -24.60
CA THR A 396 0.31 17.39 -23.71
C THR A 396 -0.16 16.85 -22.36
N LEU A 397 -1.26 17.37 -21.81
CA LEU A 397 -1.90 16.79 -20.63
C LEU A 397 -2.40 15.35 -20.88
N ALA A 398 -2.97 15.08 -22.05
CA ALA A 398 -3.40 13.72 -22.41
C ALA A 398 -2.21 12.75 -22.57
N ARG A 399 -1.04 13.22 -23.04
CA ARG A 399 0.21 12.44 -23.06
C ARG A 399 0.71 12.11 -21.65
N ALA A 400 0.56 13.02 -20.70
CA ALA A 400 0.89 12.74 -19.30
C ALA A 400 0.01 11.62 -18.73
N GLU A 401 -1.29 11.61 -19.06
CA GLU A 401 -2.21 10.54 -18.64
C GLU A 401 -1.89 9.18 -19.29
N LEU A 402 -1.50 9.18 -20.56
CA LEU A 402 -0.98 7.97 -21.21
C LEU A 402 0.28 7.44 -20.52
N ALA A 403 1.23 8.33 -20.19
CA ALA A 403 2.45 7.97 -19.46
C ALA A 403 2.14 7.42 -18.06
N ARG A 404 1.18 8.02 -17.34
CA ARG A 404 0.68 7.51 -16.06
C ARG A 404 0.15 6.09 -16.19
N THR A 405 -0.68 5.84 -17.20
CA THR A 405 -1.27 4.53 -17.46
C THR A 405 -0.22 3.45 -17.74
N ARG A 406 0.94 3.86 -18.30
CA ARG A 406 2.10 2.99 -18.50
C ARG A 406 3.02 2.86 -17.28
N GLY A 407 2.73 3.56 -16.18
CA GLY A 407 3.61 3.62 -15.01
C GLY A 407 4.90 4.42 -15.22
N ALA A 408 4.99 5.24 -16.28
CA ALA A 408 6.19 6.01 -16.63
C ALA A 408 6.22 7.36 -15.91
N ALA A 409 6.46 7.35 -14.58
CA ALA A 409 6.33 8.52 -13.71
C ALA A 409 7.21 9.73 -14.09
N GLU A 410 8.43 9.51 -14.60
CA GLU A 410 9.31 10.61 -15.05
C GLU A 410 8.82 11.24 -16.35
N THR A 411 8.29 10.42 -17.26
CA THR A 411 7.71 10.90 -18.52
C THR A 411 6.40 11.64 -18.27
N GLU A 412 5.57 11.14 -17.34
CA GLU A 412 4.38 11.85 -16.88
C GLU A 412 4.75 13.25 -16.35
N LEU A 413 5.70 13.35 -15.43
CA LEU A 413 6.11 14.64 -14.85
C LEU A 413 6.63 15.60 -15.93
N ARG A 414 7.51 15.14 -16.83
CA ARG A 414 8.02 15.97 -17.94
C ARG A 414 6.89 16.51 -18.82
N HIS A 415 5.87 15.70 -19.12
CA HIS A 415 4.71 16.16 -19.88
C HIS A 415 3.87 17.16 -19.09
N LEU A 416 3.64 16.95 -17.79
CA LEU A 416 2.91 17.89 -16.94
C LEU A 416 3.61 19.24 -16.81
N GLU A 417 4.93 19.25 -16.61
CA GLU A 417 5.74 20.47 -16.57
C GLU A 417 5.73 21.19 -17.92
N ALA A 418 5.87 20.45 -19.03
CA ALA A 418 5.78 21.03 -20.37
C ALA A 418 4.39 21.62 -20.66
N ALA A 419 3.32 20.95 -20.22
CA ALA A 419 1.94 21.45 -20.34
C ALA A 419 1.74 22.72 -19.51
N LEU A 420 2.25 22.76 -18.29
CA LEU A 420 2.18 23.95 -17.44
C LEU A 420 2.92 25.14 -18.07
N GLN A 421 4.13 24.93 -18.58
CA GLN A 421 4.89 25.97 -19.28
C GLN A 421 4.17 26.46 -20.53
N ALA A 422 3.59 25.55 -21.31
CA ALA A 422 2.80 25.90 -22.49
C ALA A 422 1.55 26.70 -22.12
N ALA A 423 0.85 26.32 -21.04
CA ALA A 423 -0.32 27.03 -20.53
C ALA A 423 0.00 28.46 -20.07
N HIS A 424 1.13 28.67 -19.39
CA HIS A 424 1.56 30.03 -19.03
C HIS A 424 1.81 30.90 -20.27
N ARG A 425 2.34 30.33 -21.36
CA ARG A 425 2.57 31.07 -22.61
C ARG A 425 1.29 31.43 -23.34
N THR A 426 0.19 30.69 -23.15
CA THR A 426 -1.09 31.07 -23.75
C THR A 426 -1.74 32.25 -23.05
N GLY A 427 -1.38 32.51 -21.79
CA GLY A 427 -2.05 33.49 -20.93
C GLY A 427 -3.44 33.03 -20.45
N ASP A 428 -3.86 31.80 -20.79
CA ASP A 428 -5.14 31.24 -20.38
C ASP A 428 -5.05 30.74 -18.93
N ARG A 429 -5.70 31.49 -18.02
CA ARG A 429 -5.76 31.14 -16.60
C ARG A 429 -6.41 29.78 -16.37
N ARG A 430 -7.42 29.39 -17.15
CA ARG A 430 -8.12 28.09 -17.00
C ARG A 430 -7.17 26.95 -17.33
N LEU A 431 -6.47 27.01 -18.46
CA LEU A 431 -5.48 25.98 -18.83
C LEU A 431 -4.33 25.89 -17.82
N THR A 432 -3.91 27.03 -17.29
CA THR A 432 -2.87 27.10 -16.25
C THR A 432 -3.33 26.40 -14.97
N GLY A 433 -4.56 26.69 -14.53
CA GLY A 433 -5.19 26.02 -13.40
C GLY A 433 -5.31 24.51 -13.60
N ILE A 434 -5.81 24.06 -14.76
CA ILE A 434 -5.92 22.63 -15.08
C ILE A 434 -4.55 21.93 -15.05
N ALA A 435 -3.49 22.58 -15.55
CA ALA A 435 -2.13 22.03 -15.51
C ALA A 435 -1.60 21.90 -14.07
N TYR A 436 -1.82 22.91 -13.23
CA TYR A 436 -1.51 22.82 -11.79
C TYR A 436 -2.31 21.71 -11.09
N GLY A 437 -3.61 21.58 -11.38
CA GLY A 437 -4.43 20.50 -10.83
C GLY A 437 -3.94 19.11 -11.26
N ALA A 438 -3.45 18.97 -12.50
CA ALA A 438 -2.83 17.74 -12.98
C ALA A 438 -1.49 17.42 -12.29
N LEU A 439 -0.64 18.42 -12.05
CA LEU A 439 0.58 18.29 -11.25
C LEU A 439 0.28 17.95 -9.79
N GLY A 440 -0.74 18.55 -9.20
CA GLY A 440 -1.20 18.20 -7.86
C GLY A 440 -1.58 16.73 -7.78
N ARG A 441 -2.32 16.21 -8.77
CA ARG A 441 -2.67 14.78 -8.88
C ARG A 441 -1.47 13.86 -9.05
N TYR A 442 -0.38 14.35 -9.64
CA TYR A 442 0.87 13.61 -9.73
C TYR A 442 1.58 13.57 -8.38
N HIS A 443 1.66 14.71 -7.69
CA HIS A 443 2.34 14.81 -6.40
C HIS A 443 1.57 14.17 -5.25
N GLU A 444 0.25 14.09 -5.29
CA GLU A 444 -0.58 13.59 -4.18
C GLU A 444 -0.09 12.28 -3.54
N PRO A 445 0.22 11.19 -4.28
CA PRO A 445 0.77 9.97 -3.68
C PRO A 445 2.29 10.01 -3.39
N ARG A 446 2.98 11.09 -3.75
CA ARG A 446 4.46 11.19 -3.77
C ARG A 446 5.02 12.23 -2.79
N ASP A 447 4.34 13.36 -2.67
CA ASP A 447 4.71 14.56 -1.92
C ASP A 447 3.45 15.38 -1.63
N ALA A 448 2.90 15.23 -0.43
CA ALA A 448 1.64 15.86 -0.03
C ALA A 448 1.74 17.39 0.10
N ASP A 449 2.93 17.95 0.28
CA ASP A 449 3.14 19.40 0.39
C ASP A 449 3.23 20.04 -0.98
N ARG A 450 3.93 19.42 -1.93
CA ARG A 450 3.87 19.83 -3.34
C ARG A 450 2.47 19.70 -3.92
N ALA A 451 1.78 18.60 -3.61
CA ALA A 451 0.40 18.42 -4.03
C ALA A 451 -0.49 19.55 -3.51
N PHE A 452 -0.35 19.90 -2.23
CA PHE A 452 -1.07 20.99 -1.61
C PHE A 452 -0.80 22.33 -2.31
N ALA A 453 0.47 22.70 -2.53
CA ALA A 453 0.83 23.92 -3.24
C ALA A 453 0.25 23.96 -4.66
N CYS A 454 0.40 22.89 -5.44
CA CYS A 454 -0.17 22.81 -6.78
C CYS A 454 -1.69 22.96 -6.79
N TYR A 455 -2.41 22.36 -5.81
CA TYR A 455 -3.85 22.53 -5.76
C TYR A 455 -4.28 23.92 -5.31
N GLN A 456 -3.49 24.62 -4.48
CA GLN A 456 -3.75 26.03 -4.14
C GLN A 456 -3.62 26.90 -5.39
N ASP A 457 -2.52 26.77 -6.13
CA ASP A 457 -2.30 27.48 -7.39
C ASP A 457 -3.42 27.16 -8.39
N SER A 458 -3.76 25.88 -8.55
CA SER A 458 -4.86 25.42 -9.39
C SER A 458 -6.18 26.10 -9.02
N ALA A 459 -6.52 26.14 -7.72
CA ALA A 459 -7.75 26.76 -7.26
C ALA A 459 -7.75 28.28 -7.51
N GLU A 460 -6.63 28.96 -7.30
CA GLU A 460 -6.48 30.40 -7.57
C GLU A 460 -6.69 30.73 -9.05
N PHE A 461 -6.02 30.01 -9.95
CA PHE A 461 -6.17 30.21 -11.40
C PHE A 461 -7.60 29.93 -11.90
N LEU A 462 -8.31 29.00 -11.25
CA LEU A 462 -9.70 28.65 -11.58
C LEU A 462 -10.74 29.54 -10.87
N HIS A 463 -10.39 30.27 -9.80
CA HIS A 463 -11.35 31.01 -8.95
C HIS A 463 -11.95 32.26 -9.62
N ASP A 464 -11.20 32.90 -10.53
CA ASP A 464 -11.46 34.26 -11.03
C ASP A 464 -12.18 34.35 -12.39
N GLN A 465 -12.67 33.25 -12.95
CA GLN A 465 -13.34 33.33 -14.25
C GLN A 465 -14.82 33.71 -14.07
N PRO A 466 -15.32 34.76 -14.75
CA PRO A 466 -16.76 34.96 -14.85
C PRO A 466 -17.33 33.75 -15.57
N LEU A 467 -17.98 32.86 -14.82
CA LEU A 467 -18.76 31.75 -15.37
C LEU A 467 -19.98 32.35 -16.07
N THR A 468 -19.76 32.89 -17.28
CA THR A 468 -20.81 33.45 -18.14
C THR A 468 -21.64 32.32 -18.73
N ASP A 469 -22.97 32.47 -18.69
CA ASP A 469 -23.96 31.52 -19.25
C ASP A 469 -23.85 31.30 -20.77
N THR A 470 -22.91 31.95 -21.44
CA THR A 470 -22.68 31.80 -22.88
C THR A 470 -21.77 30.60 -23.14
N LEU A 471 -22.41 29.48 -23.48
CA LEU A 471 -21.92 28.10 -23.66
C LEU A 471 -22.00 27.27 -22.36
N ALA A 472 -23.19 26.72 -22.09
CA ALA A 472 -23.50 25.93 -20.90
C ALA A 472 -22.51 24.77 -20.61
N ASP A 473 -21.88 24.19 -21.65
CA ASP A 473 -20.92 23.08 -21.50
C ASP A 473 -19.55 23.54 -20.98
N ASP A 474 -19.06 24.71 -21.39
CA ASP A 474 -17.73 25.20 -21.01
C ASP A 474 -17.65 25.62 -19.54
N GLY A 475 -18.75 26.20 -19.04
CA GLY A 475 -18.89 26.57 -17.63
C GLY A 475 -19.02 25.36 -16.71
N ALA A 476 -19.74 24.32 -17.14
CA ALA A 476 -19.88 23.07 -16.39
C ALA A 476 -18.54 22.32 -16.27
N ASP A 477 -17.76 22.24 -17.34
CA ASP A 477 -16.43 21.62 -17.31
C ASP A 477 -15.45 22.38 -16.41
N ALA A 478 -15.48 23.72 -16.47
CA ALA A 478 -14.66 24.55 -15.57
C ALA A 478 -15.07 24.39 -14.10
N ALA A 479 -16.38 24.36 -13.83
CA ALA A 479 -16.91 24.11 -12.49
C ALA A 479 -16.52 22.72 -11.97
N ALA A 480 -16.52 21.69 -12.83
CA ALA A 480 -16.11 20.34 -12.47
C ALA A 480 -14.61 20.26 -12.10
N GLU A 481 -13.72 20.91 -12.85
CA GLU A 481 -12.29 20.96 -12.54
C GLU A 481 -12.02 21.75 -11.24
N LEU A 482 -12.71 22.87 -11.04
CA LEU A 482 -12.61 23.64 -9.80
C LEU A 482 -13.14 22.82 -8.60
N ALA A 483 -14.31 22.21 -8.71
CA ALA A 483 -14.88 21.38 -7.65
C ALA A 483 -13.97 20.18 -7.32
N THR A 484 -13.37 19.53 -8.32
CA THR A 484 -12.37 18.47 -8.12
C THR A 484 -11.16 18.99 -7.35
N THR A 485 -10.64 20.16 -7.73
CA THR A 485 -9.48 20.79 -7.06
C THR A 485 -9.82 21.17 -5.62
N LEU A 486 -10.97 21.79 -5.38
CA LEU A 486 -11.44 22.17 -4.05
C LEU A 486 -11.69 20.96 -3.16
N ALA A 487 -12.24 19.86 -3.69
CA ALA A 487 -12.43 18.63 -2.92
C ALA A 487 -11.08 18.07 -2.44
N ARG A 488 -10.06 18.06 -3.31
CA ARG A 488 -8.70 17.62 -2.95
C ARG A 488 -8.03 18.55 -1.96
N LEU A 489 -8.19 19.87 -2.11
CA LEU A 489 -7.75 20.83 -1.09
C LEU A 489 -8.45 20.63 0.24
N ALA A 490 -9.77 20.45 0.24
CA ALA A 490 -10.54 20.19 1.44
C ALA A 490 -10.06 18.92 2.15
N TRP A 491 -9.79 17.84 1.40
CA TRP A 491 -9.14 16.64 1.95
C TRP A 491 -7.80 16.96 2.62
N LEU A 492 -6.91 17.65 1.91
CA LEU A 492 -5.59 18.04 2.42
C LEU A 492 -5.66 19.00 3.62
N TYR A 493 -6.69 19.85 3.70
CA TYR A 493 -6.99 20.66 4.87
C TYR A 493 -7.44 19.79 6.05
N LEU A 494 -8.32 18.81 5.83
CA LEU A 494 -8.74 17.87 6.88
C LEU A 494 -7.55 17.11 7.44
N LEU A 495 -6.64 16.60 6.60
CA LEU A 495 -5.43 15.91 7.06
C LEU A 495 -4.53 16.78 7.94
N ARG A 496 -4.54 18.10 7.70
CA ARG A 496 -3.76 19.09 8.46
C ARG A 496 -4.53 19.71 9.63
N ASN A 497 -5.77 19.28 9.90
CA ASN A 497 -6.68 19.93 10.85
C ASN A 497 -6.87 21.44 10.59
N ASP A 498 -6.82 21.84 9.33
CA ASP A 498 -7.00 23.24 8.92
C ASP A 498 -8.50 23.59 8.88
N PRO A 499 -8.94 24.67 9.56
CA PRO A 499 -10.35 25.07 9.60
C PRO A 499 -10.91 25.46 8.23
N ARG A 500 -10.07 25.72 7.22
CA ARG A 500 -10.49 26.04 5.85
C ARG A 500 -11.21 24.89 5.14
N ALA A 501 -11.16 23.66 5.66
CA ALA A 501 -11.87 22.52 5.09
C ALA A 501 -13.39 22.76 4.93
N GLY A 502 -14.05 23.28 5.97
CA GLY A 502 -15.49 23.57 5.95
C GLY A 502 -15.88 24.61 4.90
N PRO A 503 -15.30 25.82 4.93
CA PRO A 503 -15.56 26.84 3.90
C PRO A 503 -15.22 26.37 2.47
N THR A 504 -14.24 25.48 2.31
CA THR A 504 -13.91 24.89 1.00
C THR A 504 -15.03 23.95 0.53
N LEU A 505 -15.61 23.14 1.42
CA LEU A 505 -16.79 22.31 1.11
C LEU A 505 -18.02 23.17 0.79
N ASP A 506 -18.25 24.27 1.50
CA ASP A 506 -19.36 25.20 1.22
C ASP A 506 -19.25 25.80 -0.19
N ARG A 507 -18.02 26.15 -0.61
CA ARG A 507 -17.76 26.61 -1.98
C ARG A 507 -18.11 25.57 -3.03
N ILE A 508 -17.82 24.29 -2.77
CA ILE A 508 -18.19 23.19 -3.68
C ILE A 508 -19.70 23.04 -3.75
N THR A 509 -20.40 23.15 -2.61
CA THR A 509 -21.87 23.13 -2.56
C THR A 509 -22.46 24.23 -3.44
N ALA A 510 -21.97 25.47 -3.30
CA ALA A 510 -22.41 26.60 -4.12
C ALA A 510 -22.14 26.41 -5.63
N LEU A 511 -21.08 25.68 -6.00
CA LEU A 511 -20.84 25.29 -7.40
C LEU A 511 -21.88 24.26 -7.87
N GLY A 512 -22.19 23.25 -7.06
CA GLY A 512 -23.17 22.22 -7.39
C GLY A 512 -24.62 22.71 -7.49
N GLU A 513 -24.95 23.82 -6.80
CA GLU A 513 -26.25 24.49 -6.93
C GLU A 513 -26.41 25.23 -8.28
N ARG A 514 -25.29 25.62 -8.90
CA ARG A 514 -25.26 26.39 -10.15
C ARG A 514 -24.98 25.52 -11.37
N PHE A 515 -24.17 24.47 -11.22
CA PHE A 515 -23.72 23.60 -12.30
C PHE A 515 -23.93 22.14 -11.93
N ALA A 516 -24.43 21.35 -12.89
CA ALA A 516 -24.48 19.91 -12.74
C ALA A 516 -23.06 19.33 -12.72
N LEU A 517 -22.61 18.89 -11.56
CA LEU A 517 -21.28 18.29 -11.40
C LEU A 517 -21.30 16.82 -11.82
N PRO A 518 -20.24 16.31 -12.48
CA PRO A 518 -20.15 14.90 -12.83
C PRO A 518 -20.18 14.00 -11.60
N ASP A 519 -20.79 12.82 -11.72
CA ASP A 519 -20.88 11.81 -10.66
C ASP A 519 -19.52 11.50 -10.02
N ALA A 520 -18.45 11.42 -10.82
CA ALA A 520 -17.10 11.18 -10.32
C ALA A 520 -16.63 12.27 -9.33
N VAL A 521 -16.99 13.53 -9.57
CA VAL A 521 -16.69 14.66 -8.68
C VAL A 521 -17.58 14.60 -7.45
N LEU A 522 -18.87 14.27 -7.60
CA LEU A 522 -19.78 14.13 -6.46
C LEU A 522 -19.35 13.01 -5.51
N GLY A 523 -18.93 11.86 -6.03
CA GLY A 523 -18.40 10.77 -5.21
C GLY A 523 -17.17 11.20 -4.40
N LEU A 524 -16.28 11.98 -5.02
CA LEU A 524 -15.13 12.61 -4.35
C LEU A 524 -15.58 13.50 -3.19
N VAL A 525 -16.51 14.41 -3.47
CA VAL A 525 -17.02 15.39 -2.50
C VAL A 525 -17.71 14.71 -1.32
N GLU A 526 -18.52 13.69 -1.58
CA GLU A 526 -19.19 12.93 -0.52
C GLU A 526 -18.19 12.20 0.38
N GLN A 527 -17.06 11.69 -0.15
CA GLN A 527 -16.00 11.16 0.72
C GLN A 527 -15.40 12.24 1.63
N VAL A 528 -15.12 13.44 1.10
CA VAL A 528 -14.56 14.54 1.92
C VAL A 528 -15.56 14.99 2.97
N ARG A 529 -16.84 15.11 2.62
CA ARG A 529 -17.92 15.45 3.57
C ARG A 529 -18.03 14.41 4.67
N GLY A 530 -17.97 13.12 4.31
CA GLY A 530 -17.97 12.03 5.28
C GLY A 530 -16.80 12.13 6.25
N GLU A 531 -15.59 12.41 5.77
CA GLU A 531 -14.44 12.62 6.64
C GLU A 531 -14.53 13.89 7.49
N HIS A 532 -15.06 14.99 6.94
CA HIS A 532 -15.29 16.21 7.70
C HIS A 532 -16.27 16.00 8.86
N ALA A 533 -17.41 15.35 8.59
CA ALA A 533 -18.41 14.98 9.60
C ALA A 533 -17.82 14.04 10.66
N ARG A 534 -17.05 13.02 10.24
CA ARG A 534 -16.37 12.11 11.17
C ARG A 534 -15.44 12.85 12.12
N ARG A 535 -14.61 13.76 11.61
CA ARG A 535 -13.69 14.58 12.43
C ARG A 535 -14.39 15.52 13.39
N ARG A 536 -15.62 15.93 13.08
CA ARG A 536 -16.51 16.68 13.99
C ARG A 536 -17.25 15.80 15.01
N GLY A 537 -17.12 14.48 14.91
CA GLY A 537 -17.83 13.51 15.76
C GLY A 537 -19.27 13.21 15.30
N GLU A 538 -19.67 13.70 14.13
CA GLU A 538 -21.00 13.54 13.53
C GLU A 538 -21.08 12.19 12.77
N LEU A 539 -20.86 11.07 13.47
CA LEU A 539 -20.66 9.75 12.87
C LEU A 539 -21.84 9.26 12.02
N ALA A 540 -23.08 9.59 12.39
CA ALA A 540 -24.25 9.23 11.58
C ALA A 540 -24.24 9.91 10.21
N GLN A 541 -23.87 11.20 10.15
CA GLN A 541 -23.73 11.94 8.90
C GLN A 541 -22.52 11.44 8.09
N ALA A 542 -21.42 11.09 8.77
CA ALA A 542 -20.25 10.50 8.12
C ALA A 542 -20.60 9.22 7.35
N ILE A 543 -21.34 8.32 8.02
CA ILE A 543 -21.84 7.06 7.43
C ILE A 543 -22.75 7.35 6.23
N GLU A 544 -23.70 8.28 6.36
CA GLU A 544 -24.60 8.64 5.26
C GLU A 544 -23.84 9.14 4.03
N HIS A 545 -22.90 10.06 4.22
CA HIS A 545 -22.04 10.55 3.14
C HIS A 545 -21.20 9.43 2.51
N ARG A 546 -20.64 8.52 3.31
CA ARG A 546 -19.88 7.36 2.78
C ARG A 546 -20.76 6.39 1.99
N GLN A 547 -22.00 6.16 2.41
CA GLN A 547 -22.97 5.35 1.66
C GLN A 547 -23.36 6.00 0.32
N ARG A 548 -23.55 7.32 0.29
CA ARG A 548 -23.79 8.06 -0.96
C ARG A 548 -22.59 7.95 -1.92
N ALA A 549 -21.38 8.15 -1.40
CA ALA A 549 -20.16 7.97 -2.19
C ALA A 549 -20.04 6.55 -2.76
N LEU A 550 -20.31 5.52 -1.94
CA LEU A 550 -20.27 4.12 -2.36
C LEU A 550 -21.23 3.85 -3.53
N ASN A 551 -22.49 4.29 -3.41
CA ASN A 551 -23.48 4.13 -4.47
C ASN A 551 -23.03 4.81 -5.78
N ILE A 552 -22.47 6.02 -5.70
CA ILE A 552 -21.94 6.72 -6.86
C ILE A 552 -20.82 5.90 -7.52
N PHE A 553 -19.83 5.43 -6.75
CA PHE A 553 -18.73 4.65 -7.30
C PHE A 553 -19.15 3.29 -7.85
N GLU A 554 -20.20 2.67 -7.28
CA GLU A 554 -20.83 1.47 -7.83
C GLU A 554 -21.42 1.72 -9.21
N ARG A 555 -22.17 2.80 -9.40
CA ARG A 555 -22.73 3.18 -10.71
C ARG A 555 -21.64 3.48 -11.75
N LEU A 556 -20.52 4.06 -11.30
CA LEU A 556 -19.37 4.34 -12.16
C LEU A 556 -18.50 3.10 -12.44
N GLY A 557 -18.69 2.00 -11.71
CA GLY A 557 -17.84 0.82 -11.78
C GLY A 557 -16.41 1.06 -11.27
N ASP A 558 -16.17 2.10 -10.47
CA ASP A 558 -14.86 2.42 -9.90
C ASP A 558 -14.59 1.54 -8.68
N ARG A 559 -14.12 0.33 -8.95
CA ARG A 559 -13.84 -0.70 -7.93
C ARG A 559 -12.84 -0.23 -6.87
N ARG A 560 -11.89 0.63 -7.23
CA ARG A 560 -10.85 1.09 -6.29
C ARG A 560 -11.45 2.08 -5.29
N SER A 561 -12.18 3.08 -5.79
CA SER A 561 -12.87 4.04 -4.93
C SER A 561 -13.96 3.39 -4.09
N MET A 562 -14.66 2.37 -4.62
CA MET A 562 -15.59 1.54 -3.84
C MET A 562 -14.91 0.88 -2.63
N ARG A 563 -13.79 0.17 -2.86
CA ARG A 563 -13.05 -0.51 -1.79
C ARG A 563 -12.51 0.46 -0.74
N ALA A 564 -11.96 1.60 -1.16
CA ALA A 564 -11.55 2.66 -0.24
C ALA A 564 -12.73 3.18 0.59
N THR A 565 -13.89 3.39 -0.04
CA THR A 565 -15.12 3.83 0.65
C THR A 565 -15.59 2.80 1.68
N LEU A 566 -15.55 1.50 1.35
CA LEU A 566 -15.91 0.42 2.27
C LEU A 566 -14.97 0.35 3.48
N LEU A 567 -13.66 0.51 3.28
CA LEU A 567 -12.70 0.55 4.39
C LEU A 567 -12.97 1.72 5.34
N ASN A 568 -13.26 2.88 4.77
CA ASN A 568 -13.67 4.04 5.52
C ASN A 568 -15.02 3.77 6.22
N LEU A 569 -16.02 3.20 5.55
CA LEU A 569 -17.32 2.92 6.17
C LEU A 569 -17.19 1.92 7.35
N SER A 570 -16.35 0.89 7.20
CA SER A 570 -15.98 -0.03 8.30
C SER A 570 -15.42 0.71 9.50
N GLN A 571 -14.52 1.66 9.25
CA GLN A 571 -13.94 2.51 10.28
C GLN A 571 -15.00 3.36 10.99
N ASP A 572 -15.96 3.94 10.28
CA ASP A 572 -17.03 4.73 10.91
C ASP A 572 -17.97 3.88 11.75
N TYR A 573 -18.30 2.67 11.28
CA TYR A 573 -19.08 1.73 12.09
C TYR A 573 -18.34 1.35 13.37
N ALA A 574 -17.04 1.11 13.30
CA ALA A 574 -16.22 0.82 14.48
C ALA A 574 -16.22 1.99 15.48
N GLU A 575 -16.08 3.23 15.00
CA GLU A 575 -16.15 4.43 15.86
C GLU A 575 -17.54 4.68 16.44
N ALA A 576 -18.59 4.27 15.73
CA ALA A 576 -19.97 4.31 16.21
C ALA A 576 -20.28 3.19 17.21
N GLY A 577 -19.34 2.27 17.46
CA GLY A 577 -19.51 1.11 18.34
C GLY A 577 -20.16 -0.10 17.67
N ASP A 578 -20.50 -0.01 16.38
CA ASP A 578 -21.08 -1.10 15.60
C ASP A 578 -19.98 -1.99 15.01
N THR A 579 -19.35 -2.76 15.88
CA THR A 579 -18.23 -3.63 15.51
C THR A 579 -18.63 -4.74 14.55
N ALA A 580 -19.89 -5.20 14.58
CA ALA A 580 -20.40 -6.22 13.66
C ALA A 580 -20.43 -5.71 12.22
N ARG A 581 -21.06 -4.55 11.96
CA ARG A 581 -21.05 -3.95 10.62
C ARG A 581 -19.66 -3.51 10.19
N ALA A 582 -18.80 -3.09 11.11
CA ALA A 582 -17.41 -2.78 10.81
C ALA A 582 -16.67 -3.99 10.22
N ILE A 583 -16.79 -5.17 10.86
CA ILE A 583 -16.16 -6.41 10.38
C ILE A 583 -16.76 -6.84 9.05
N GLU A 584 -18.09 -6.84 8.93
CA GLU A 584 -18.78 -7.21 7.70
C GLU A 584 -18.31 -6.34 6.52
N THR A 585 -18.31 -5.02 6.68
CA THR A 585 -17.95 -4.07 5.63
C THR A 585 -16.48 -4.20 5.22
N ALA A 586 -15.55 -4.41 6.16
CA ALA A 586 -14.14 -4.66 5.81
C ALA A 586 -13.93 -6.03 5.16
N THR A 587 -14.73 -7.04 5.51
CA THR A 587 -14.66 -8.38 4.91
C THR A 587 -15.14 -8.36 3.45
N GLN A 588 -16.16 -7.56 3.13
CA GLN A 588 -16.61 -7.35 1.75
C GLN A 588 -15.47 -6.88 0.82
N VAL A 589 -14.52 -6.09 1.32
CA VAL A 589 -13.34 -5.66 0.55
C VAL A 589 -12.43 -6.85 0.21
N LEU A 590 -12.28 -7.80 1.13
CA LEU A 590 -11.45 -9.01 0.95
C LEU A 590 -12.11 -10.03 0.02
N GLU A 591 -13.44 -10.10 0.02
CA GLU A 591 -14.23 -11.03 -0.80
C GLU A 591 -14.54 -10.47 -2.21
N ALA A 592 -14.34 -9.17 -2.42
CA ALA A 592 -14.64 -8.51 -3.68
C ALA A 592 -13.79 -9.07 -4.86
N PRO A 593 -14.40 -9.48 -5.98
CA PRO A 593 -13.70 -10.11 -7.09
C PRO A 593 -12.74 -9.16 -7.81
N GLY A 594 -11.62 -9.71 -8.30
CA GLY A 594 -10.59 -9.00 -9.06
C GLY A 594 -9.32 -8.73 -8.24
N VAL A 595 -8.29 -8.21 -8.91
CA VAL A 595 -7.02 -7.87 -8.24
C VAL A 595 -7.23 -6.70 -7.29
N THR A 596 -6.74 -6.81 -6.06
CA THR A 596 -6.80 -5.78 -5.02
C THR A 596 -5.39 -5.36 -4.63
N GLU A 597 -5.17 -4.06 -4.50
CA GLU A 597 -3.90 -3.49 -4.08
C GLU A 597 -3.54 -3.99 -2.66
N PRO A 598 -2.27 -4.36 -2.41
CA PRO A 598 -1.84 -4.85 -1.10
C PRO A 598 -2.18 -3.92 0.07
N GLU A 599 -2.12 -2.60 -0.16
CA GLU A 599 -2.47 -1.56 0.81
C GLU A 599 -3.92 -1.67 1.29
N ILE A 600 -4.85 -1.88 0.35
CA ILE A 600 -6.28 -2.02 0.63
C ILE A 600 -6.53 -3.31 1.43
N VAL A 601 -5.87 -4.42 1.04
CA VAL A 601 -5.99 -5.71 1.75
C VAL A 601 -5.45 -5.62 3.18
N VAL A 602 -4.28 -5.02 3.36
CA VAL A 602 -3.69 -4.82 4.69
C VAL A 602 -4.57 -3.92 5.57
N SER A 603 -5.11 -2.85 4.99
CA SER A 603 -6.03 -1.94 5.67
C SER A 603 -7.32 -2.63 6.12
N ALA A 604 -7.88 -3.53 5.31
CA ALA A 604 -9.03 -4.34 5.68
C ALA A 604 -8.75 -5.18 6.93
N HIS A 605 -7.60 -5.88 6.97
CA HIS A 605 -7.20 -6.67 8.13
C HIS A 605 -6.95 -5.81 9.38
N LEU A 606 -6.38 -4.61 9.22
CA LEU A 606 -6.23 -3.66 10.34
C LEU A 606 -7.59 -3.19 10.88
N ASN A 607 -8.55 -2.90 10.01
CA ASN A 607 -9.88 -2.46 10.43
C ASN A 607 -10.69 -3.60 11.08
N ILE A 608 -10.57 -4.83 10.57
CA ILE A 608 -11.14 -6.04 11.20
C ILE A 608 -10.54 -6.26 12.59
N GLY A 609 -9.21 -6.18 12.71
CA GLY A 609 -8.53 -6.33 14.00
C GLY A 609 -8.95 -5.27 15.01
N ALA A 610 -9.17 -4.04 14.56
CA ALA A 610 -9.67 -2.94 15.38
C ALA A 610 -11.10 -3.15 15.84
N ALA A 611 -11.99 -3.58 14.95
CA ALA A 611 -13.37 -3.88 15.30
C ALA A 611 -13.45 -5.04 16.31
N HIS A 612 -12.64 -6.10 16.14
CA HIS A 612 -12.55 -7.17 17.13
C HIS A 612 -11.99 -6.70 18.47
N PHE A 613 -11.00 -5.82 18.46
CA PHE A 613 -10.43 -5.26 19.68
C PHE A 613 -11.48 -4.46 20.46
N LEU A 614 -12.23 -3.58 19.77
CA LEU A 614 -13.33 -2.80 20.36
C LEU A 614 -14.47 -3.70 20.87
N ALA A 615 -14.70 -4.85 20.23
CA ALA A 615 -15.64 -5.86 20.70
C ALA A 615 -15.12 -6.70 21.90
N GLY A 616 -13.88 -6.48 22.36
CA GLY A 616 -13.24 -7.25 23.44
C GLY A 616 -12.72 -8.63 23.01
N ALA A 617 -12.83 -8.99 21.72
CA ALA A 617 -12.38 -10.25 21.15
C ALA A 617 -10.86 -10.23 20.87
N LEU A 618 -10.05 -10.10 21.93
CA LEU A 618 -8.60 -9.86 21.84
C LEU A 618 -7.86 -10.95 21.03
N GLY A 619 -8.25 -12.22 21.12
CA GLY A 619 -7.62 -13.29 20.33
C GLY A 619 -7.83 -13.12 18.81
N ALA A 620 -9.05 -12.79 18.39
CA ALA A 620 -9.37 -12.54 16.98
C ALA A 620 -8.68 -11.26 16.48
N SER A 621 -8.61 -10.24 17.33
CA SER A 621 -7.89 -8.99 17.05
C SER A 621 -6.40 -9.22 16.79
N LEU A 622 -5.72 -9.94 17.69
CA LEU A 622 -4.31 -10.31 17.54
C LEU A 622 -4.05 -11.09 16.25
N GLY A 623 -4.93 -12.04 15.90
CA GLY A 623 -4.85 -12.79 14.65
C GLY A 623 -4.96 -11.89 13.41
N ALA A 624 -5.94 -10.99 13.39
CA ALA A 624 -6.14 -10.06 12.28
C ALA A 624 -5.00 -9.05 12.13
N TYR A 625 -4.50 -8.48 13.23
CA TYR A 625 -3.34 -7.58 13.18
C TYR A 625 -2.05 -8.31 12.79
N GLY A 626 -1.85 -9.55 13.24
CA GLY A 626 -0.72 -10.39 12.83
C GLY A 626 -0.74 -10.66 11.32
N GLN A 627 -1.92 -10.96 10.78
CA GLN A 627 -2.11 -11.12 9.32
C GLN A 627 -1.79 -9.82 8.57
N ALA A 628 -2.26 -8.68 9.07
CA ALA A 628 -1.93 -7.37 8.50
C ALA A 628 -0.43 -7.09 8.51
N LEU A 629 0.28 -7.39 9.61
CA LEU A 629 1.72 -7.21 9.72
C LEU A 629 2.49 -8.07 8.72
N ALA A 630 2.10 -9.34 8.58
CA ALA A 630 2.73 -10.27 7.63
C ALA A 630 2.55 -9.82 6.18
N LEU A 631 1.33 -9.44 5.79
CA LEU A 631 1.03 -8.92 4.45
C LEU A 631 1.76 -7.61 4.17
N ALA A 632 1.79 -6.68 5.14
CA ALA A 632 2.53 -5.43 5.03
C ALA A 632 4.04 -5.66 4.85
N GLY A 633 4.62 -6.63 5.57
CA GLY A 633 6.02 -7.02 5.42
C GLY A 633 6.32 -7.56 4.02
N ASN A 634 5.48 -8.46 3.51
CA ASN A 634 5.65 -9.05 2.17
C ASN A 634 5.53 -7.99 1.05
N ALA A 635 4.68 -6.98 1.23
CA ALA A 635 4.46 -5.91 0.27
C ALA A 635 5.38 -4.69 0.47
N GLY A 636 6.24 -4.67 1.49
CA GLY A 636 7.14 -3.54 1.78
C GLY A 636 6.43 -2.29 2.34
N LEU A 637 5.22 -2.44 2.88
CA LEU A 637 4.37 -1.34 3.35
C LEU A 637 4.71 -0.90 4.78
N ARG A 638 5.77 -0.09 4.92
CA ARG A 638 6.35 0.31 6.21
C ARG A 638 5.37 0.97 7.17
N LEU A 639 4.58 1.95 6.71
CA LEU A 639 3.58 2.63 7.54
C LEU A 639 2.49 1.68 8.06
N HIS A 640 2.06 0.72 7.23
CA HIS A 640 1.06 -0.26 7.64
C HIS A 640 1.64 -1.27 8.64
N ALA A 641 2.88 -1.71 8.42
CA ALA A 641 3.59 -2.56 9.37
C ALA A 641 3.78 -1.86 10.72
N PHE A 642 4.08 -0.56 10.72
CA PHE A 642 4.12 0.26 11.93
C PHE A 642 2.78 0.28 12.67
N ARG A 643 1.67 0.54 11.97
CA ARG A 643 0.33 0.54 12.57
C ARG A 643 -0.07 -0.83 13.12
N ALA A 644 0.23 -1.90 12.38
CA ALA A 644 -0.02 -3.27 12.82
C ALA A 644 0.75 -3.58 14.11
N ARG A 645 2.02 -3.17 14.21
CA ARG A 645 2.84 -3.33 15.43
C ARG A 645 2.30 -2.52 16.61
N TYR A 646 1.91 -1.27 16.39
CA TYR A 646 1.26 -0.46 17.44
C TYR A 646 0.02 -1.18 17.97
N ASN A 647 -0.87 -1.62 17.07
CA ASN A 647 -2.12 -2.27 17.43
C ASN A 647 -1.90 -3.64 18.11
N LEU A 648 -0.89 -4.41 17.67
CA LEU A 648 -0.49 -5.65 18.33
C LEU A 648 0.03 -5.39 19.74
N ALA A 649 0.88 -4.38 19.91
CA ALA A 649 1.39 -4.00 21.23
C ALA A 649 0.26 -3.63 22.19
N GLU A 650 -0.68 -2.81 21.73
CA GLU A 650 -1.86 -2.43 22.50
C GLU A 650 -2.74 -3.63 22.85
N ALA A 651 -2.99 -4.51 21.89
CA ALA A 651 -3.78 -5.72 22.06
C ALA A 651 -3.16 -6.67 23.09
N HIS A 652 -1.84 -6.85 23.03
CA HIS A 652 -1.09 -7.64 23.99
C HIS A 652 -1.10 -7.02 25.39
N TYR A 653 -0.82 -5.72 25.55
CA TYR A 653 -0.91 -5.06 26.85
C TYR A 653 -2.32 -5.10 27.43
N THR A 654 -3.35 -4.98 26.60
CA THR A 654 -4.75 -5.07 27.04
C THR A 654 -5.09 -6.47 27.50
N ARG A 655 -4.59 -7.51 26.81
CA ARG A 655 -4.76 -8.92 27.20
C ARG A 655 -3.99 -9.21 28.49
N PHE A 656 -2.76 -8.73 28.62
CA PHE A 656 -1.98 -8.80 29.85
C PHE A 656 -2.71 -8.14 31.03
N ARG A 657 -3.24 -6.93 30.85
CA ARG A 657 -4.01 -6.23 31.90
C ARG A 657 -5.21 -7.05 32.40
N ARG A 658 -5.80 -7.88 31.53
CA ARG A 658 -6.94 -8.74 31.85
C ARG A 658 -6.51 -10.07 32.49
N ASP A 659 -5.50 -10.72 31.91
CA ASP A 659 -5.17 -12.12 32.18
C ASP A 659 -3.89 -12.29 33.04
N ALA A 660 -3.10 -11.23 33.19
CA ALA A 660 -1.80 -11.19 33.87
C ALA A 660 -0.75 -12.20 33.34
N ASP A 661 -0.87 -12.61 32.08
CA ASP A 661 0.09 -13.51 31.42
C ASP A 661 1.39 -12.75 31.03
N PRO A 662 2.56 -13.08 31.63
CA PRO A 662 3.82 -12.40 31.33
C PRO A 662 4.23 -12.49 29.85
N GLU A 663 3.78 -13.51 29.12
CA GLU A 663 4.09 -13.66 27.71
C GLU A 663 3.41 -12.56 26.87
N ASP A 664 2.22 -12.11 27.26
CA ASP A 664 1.56 -10.98 26.61
C ASP A 664 2.29 -9.66 26.84
N GLU A 665 2.80 -9.43 28.04
CA GLU A 665 3.61 -8.24 28.31
C GLU A 665 4.88 -8.24 27.44
N ARG A 666 5.57 -9.39 27.36
CA ARG A 666 6.78 -9.59 26.55
C ARG A 666 6.52 -9.35 25.06
N LEU A 667 5.44 -9.92 24.51
CA LEU A 667 5.06 -9.73 23.11
C LEU A 667 4.63 -8.28 22.84
N GLY A 668 3.94 -7.65 23.80
CA GLY A 668 3.60 -6.23 23.75
C GLY A 668 4.83 -5.33 23.63
N ASP A 669 5.83 -5.56 24.49
CA ASP A 669 7.12 -4.85 24.45
C ASP A 669 7.86 -5.09 23.13
N GLN A 670 7.92 -6.34 22.65
CA GLN A 670 8.55 -6.67 21.37
C GLN A 670 7.93 -5.90 20.19
N HIS A 671 6.59 -5.82 20.14
CA HIS A 671 5.90 -5.08 19.08
C HIS A 671 6.07 -3.56 19.22
N ARG A 672 6.04 -3.03 20.45
CA ARG A 672 6.31 -1.62 20.73
C ARG A 672 7.71 -1.22 20.28
N ASP A 673 8.73 -1.97 20.66
CA ASP A 673 10.12 -1.67 20.34
C ASP A 673 10.37 -1.77 18.82
N ALA A 674 9.76 -2.76 18.15
CA ALA A 674 9.78 -2.85 16.69
C ALA A 674 9.05 -1.68 16.00
N ALA A 675 8.00 -1.12 16.60
CA ALA A 675 7.35 0.09 16.10
C ALA A 675 8.26 1.32 16.29
N LEU A 676 8.93 1.45 17.44
CA LEU A 676 9.88 2.53 17.73
C LEU A 676 11.11 2.55 16.80
N ALA A 677 11.50 1.38 16.27
CA ALA A 677 12.58 1.26 15.29
C ALA A 677 12.21 1.79 13.88
N THR A 678 10.95 2.20 13.65
CA THR A 678 10.49 2.73 12.36
C THR A 678 10.99 4.17 12.17
N PRO A 679 11.57 4.53 11.00
CA PRO A 679 12.04 5.90 10.76
C PRO A 679 10.94 6.96 10.95
N VAL A 680 11.31 8.11 11.51
CA VAL A 680 10.39 9.26 11.71
C VAL A 680 9.77 9.71 10.38
N SER A 681 10.51 9.62 9.27
CA SER A 681 10.01 9.93 7.92
C SER A 681 8.80 9.09 7.51
N ASP A 682 8.69 7.86 8.02
CA ASP A 682 7.73 6.88 7.55
C ASP A 682 6.44 6.89 8.38
N CYS A 683 6.46 7.43 9.62
CA CYS A 683 5.34 7.39 10.56
C CYS A 683 5.02 8.74 11.25
N GLY A 684 5.96 9.69 11.24
CA GLY A 684 5.83 10.99 11.89
C GLY A 684 6.19 11.00 13.39
N PRO A 685 6.58 12.16 13.93
CA PRO A 685 7.07 12.28 15.32
C PRO A 685 5.98 12.03 16.37
N ALA A 686 4.74 12.46 16.11
CA ALA A 686 3.62 12.24 17.02
C ALA A 686 3.31 10.75 17.17
N ALA A 687 3.34 9.98 16.08
CA ALA A 687 3.04 8.56 16.10
C ALA A 687 4.03 7.77 16.97
N LEU A 688 5.32 8.10 16.87
CA LEU A 688 6.34 7.51 17.74
C LEU A 688 6.13 7.89 19.21
N GLU A 689 5.69 9.11 19.48
CA GLU A 689 5.40 9.53 20.85
C GLU A 689 4.24 8.74 21.47
N ALA A 690 3.17 8.43 20.72
CA ALA A 690 2.13 7.53 21.22
C ALA A 690 2.66 6.12 21.45
N VAL A 691 3.52 5.57 20.59
CA VAL A 691 4.15 4.26 20.84
C VAL A 691 4.95 4.27 22.15
N ARG A 692 5.69 5.36 22.44
CA ARG A 692 6.45 5.49 23.70
C ARG A 692 5.54 5.52 24.93
N ARG A 693 4.39 6.17 24.83
CA ARG A 693 3.42 6.28 25.93
C ARG A 693 2.52 5.06 26.05
N LEU A 694 2.35 4.28 24.98
CA LEU A 694 1.38 3.19 24.87
C LEU A 694 1.34 2.27 26.08
N ARG A 695 2.50 1.81 26.55
CA ARG A 695 2.57 0.91 27.71
C ARG A 695 2.04 1.58 28.98
N ARG A 696 2.43 2.83 29.23
CA ARG A 696 1.92 3.64 30.35
C ARG A 696 0.43 3.89 30.20
N ASP A 697 -0.03 4.22 29.00
CA ASP A 697 -1.44 4.55 28.75
C ASP A 697 -2.35 3.34 28.98
N VAL A 698 -1.90 2.13 28.61
CA VAL A 698 -2.70 0.90 28.80
C VAL A 698 -2.57 0.33 30.20
N LEU A 699 -1.36 0.29 30.78
CA LEU A 699 -1.10 -0.37 32.07
C LEU A 699 -1.07 0.58 33.28
N GLY A 700 -1.07 1.90 33.07
CA GLY A 700 -0.98 2.95 34.08
C GLY A 700 0.44 3.35 34.49
N ASP A 701 0.57 4.45 35.24
CA ASP A 701 1.80 4.95 35.89
C ASP A 701 2.26 4.07 37.07
N GLY A 702 1.91 2.79 37.05
CA GLY A 702 2.48 1.82 37.96
C GLY A 702 3.99 1.85 37.80
N ASN A 703 4.65 2.60 38.69
CA ASN A 703 6.00 2.34 39.16
C ASN A 703 5.99 0.90 39.70
N VAL A 704 6.00 -0.05 38.79
CA VAL A 704 6.82 -1.24 38.95
C VAL A 704 8.16 -0.73 38.46
N PRO A 705 9.10 -0.40 39.37
CA PRO A 705 10.47 -0.11 38.96
C PRO A 705 10.92 -1.22 38.00
N GLU A 706 11.70 -0.92 36.97
CA GLU A 706 12.37 -1.97 36.19
C GLU A 706 13.11 -2.98 37.09
N ALA A 707 13.48 -2.57 38.31
CA ALA A 707 14.03 -3.43 39.36
C ALA A 707 13.06 -4.52 39.90
N ASP A 708 11.74 -4.34 39.82
CA ASP A 708 10.74 -5.35 40.21
C ASP A 708 10.37 -6.30 39.04
N ARG A 709 10.75 -5.98 37.80
CA ARG A 709 10.53 -6.84 36.63
C ARG A 709 11.68 -7.82 36.35
N LEU A 710 12.73 -7.75 37.17
CA LEU A 710 13.86 -8.69 37.17
C LEU A 710 13.83 -9.63 38.39
N LEU A 711 12.76 -9.67 39.18
CA LEU A 711 12.64 -10.68 40.22
C LEU A 711 12.58 -12.06 39.55
N PRO A 712 13.57 -12.95 39.77
CA PRO A 712 13.61 -14.26 39.13
C PRO A 712 12.39 -15.10 39.53
N ALA A 713 12.22 -16.24 38.87
CA ALA A 713 11.19 -17.26 39.10
C ALA A 713 11.04 -17.77 40.57
N GLU A 714 11.85 -17.25 41.50
CA GLU A 714 11.84 -17.50 42.95
C GLU A 714 10.54 -17.04 43.64
N THR A 715 9.82 -16.05 43.09
CA THR A 715 8.54 -15.59 43.68
C THR A 715 7.37 -16.59 43.51
N ALA A 716 7.49 -17.59 42.65
CA ALA A 716 6.47 -18.62 42.46
C ALA A 716 6.40 -19.63 43.62
N VAL A 717 7.48 -19.78 44.40
CA VAL A 717 7.58 -20.76 45.49
C VAL A 717 7.08 -20.19 46.84
N HIS A 718 7.16 -18.87 47.02
CA HIS A 718 6.89 -18.18 48.29
C HIS A 718 5.88 -17.05 48.19
N VAL A 719 4.87 -17.22 47.33
CA VAL A 719 3.83 -16.22 47.02
C VAL A 719 3.21 -15.61 48.28
N GLU A 720 2.78 -16.44 49.23
CA GLU A 720 2.11 -16.00 50.45
C GLU A 720 3.06 -15.25 51.40
N ALA A 721 4.29 -15.73 51.55
CA ALA A 721 5.28 -15.11 52.43
C ALA A 721 5.71 -13.72 51.92
N PHE A 722 5.89 -13.56 50.60
CA PHE A 722 6.22 -12.25 50.01
C PHE A 722 5.04 -11.28 50.02
N ALA A 723 3.80 -11.77 49.90
CA ALA A 723 2.62 -10.93 50.09
C ALA A 723 2.52 -10.40 51.53
N GLU A 724 2.78 -11.24 52.54
CA GLU A 724 2.76 -10.82 53.94
C GLU A 724 3.92 -9.87 54.27
N ILE A 725 5.12 -10.10 53.73
CA ILE A 725 6.25 -9.16 53.85
C ILE A 725 5.89 -7.78 53.31
N ARG A 726 5.20 -7.71 52.17
CA ARG A 726 4.74 -6.45 51.57
C ARG A 726 3.79 -5.72 52.51
N ARG A 727 2.78 -6.44 53.02
CA ARG A 727 1.81 -5.91 53.99
C ARG A 727 2.47 -5.40 55.27
N LEU A 728 3.44 -6.14 55.81
CA LEU A 728 4.16 -5.76 57.03
C LEU A 728 5.04 -4.51 56.80
N ARG A 729 5.67 -4.38 55.64
CA ARG A 729 6.46 -3.18 55.28
C ARG A 729 5.60 -1.94 55.07
N GLU A 730 4.43 -2.08 54.45
CA GLU A 730 3.44 -1.00 54.34
C GLU A 730 2.98 -0.53 55.73
N ARG A 731 2.76 -1.47 56.66
CA ARG A 731 2.43 -1.14 58.06
C ARG A 731 3.56 -0.37 58.75
N LEU A 732 4.83 -0.71 58.52
CA LEU A 732 5.97 0.03 59.08
C LEU A 732 6.06 1.45 58.52
N ALA A 733 5.73 1.64 57.25
CA ALA A 733 5.72 2.95 56.60
C ALA A 733 4.63 3.89 57.13
N ALA A 734 3.55 3.33 57.71
CA ALA A 734 2.40 4.08 58.21
C ALA A 734 2.59 4.78 59.58
N GLY A 735 3.79 4.74 60.18
CA GLY A 735 4.09 5.43 61.44
C GLY A 735 3.48 4.75 62.68
N LEU A 736 4.09 3.64 63.12
CA LEU A 736 3.62 2.84 64.26
C LEU A 736 4.21 3.28 65.60
N ALA A 737 3.48 3.05 66.69
CA ALA A 737 4.03 3.14 68.05
C ALA A 737 5.22 2.17 68.23
N PRO A 738 6.22 2.48 69.08
CA PRO A 738 7.50 1.75 69.13
C PRO A 738 7.37 0.23 69.34
N GLU A 739 6.44 -0.19 70.20
CA GLU A 739 6.18 -1.61 70.47
C GLU A 739 5.54 -2.32 69.26
N ALA A 740 4.60 -1.66 68.58
CA ALA A 740 3.98 -2.19 67.37
C ALA A 740 4.99 -2.24 66.20
N HIS A 741 5.87 -1.24 66.10
CA HIS A 741 6.97 -1.24 65.14
C HIS A 741 7.91 -2.44 65.36
N ALA A 742 8.33 -2.68 66.61
CA ALA A 742 9.18 -3.82 66.95
C ALA A 742 8.49 -5.16 66.64
N ARG A 743 7.20 -5.31 66.94
CA ARG A 743 6.43 -6.53 66.63
C ARG A 743 6.35 -6.79 65.13
N VAL A 744 6.06 -5.76 64.32
CA VAL A 744 6.00 -5.90 62.85
C VAL A 744 7.38 -6.22 62.25
N GLN A 745 8.47 -5.70 62.82
CA GLN A 745 9.83 -6.10 62.42
C GLN A 745 10.16 -7.56 62.77
N LEU A 746 9.70 -8.04 63.94
CA LEU A 746 9.84 -9.46 64.31
C LEU A 746 9.01 -10.37 63.40
N ASP A 747 7.82 -9.94 62.98
CA ASP A 747 6.99 -10.67 62.00
C ASP A 747 7.69 -10.75 60.64
N LEU A 748 8.32 -9.66 60.19
CA LEU A 748 9.14 -9.66 58.97
C LEU A 748 10.30 -10.64 59.06
N ALA A 749 11.03 -10.65 60.17
CA ALA A 749 12.14 -11.57 60.39
C ALA A 749 11.69 -13.03 60.32
N ARG A 750 10.50 -13.36 60.86
CA ARG A 750 9.89 -14.69 60.77
C ARG A 750 9.56 -15.09 59.33
N CYS A 751 9.00 -14.18 58.53
CA CYS A 751 8.72 -14.45 57.12
C CYS A 751 9.99 -14.77 56.33
N TYR A 752 11.07 -14.00 56.53
CA TYR A 752 12.35 -14.27 55.86
C TYR A 752 12.98 -15.59 56.30
N ALA A 753 12.89 -15.94 57.59
CA ALA A 753 13.37 -17.23 58.08
C ALA A 753 12.60 -18.42 57.47
N GLY A 754 11.28 -18.30 57.30
CA GLY A 754 10.45 -19.31 56.65
C GLY A 754 10.82 -19.55 55.18
N ILE A 755 11.10 -18.47 54.45
CA ILE A 755 11.58 -18.54 53.06
C ILE A 755 12.93 -19.28 52.99
N ALA A 756 13.90 -18.87 53.82
CA ALA A 756 15.22 -19.48 53.84
C ALA A 756 15.19 -20.99 54.17
N LEU A 757 14.31 -21.41 55.08
CA LEU A 757 14.13 -22.82 55.43
C LEU A 757 13.55 -23.62 54.27
N THR A 758 12.56 -23.06 53.57
CA THR A 758 11.89 -23.77 52.48
C THR A 758 12.81 -23.94 51.27
N GLU A 759 13.56 -22.90 50.91
CA GLU A 759 14.59 -22.98 49.85
C GLU A 759 15.68 -24.01 50.18
N ARG A 760 16.09 -24.09 51.45
CA ARG A 760 17.03 -25.12 51.91
C ARG A 760 16.49 -26.54 51.69
N GLU A 761 15.22 -26.78 51.99
CA GLU A 761 14.61 -28.10 51.80
C GLU A 761 14.44 -28.44 50.31
N LEU A 762 14.14 -27.46 49.46
CA LEU A 762 14.11 -27.65 48.01
C LEU A 762 15.50 -28.00 47.46
N ALA A 763 16.55 -27.31 47.92
CA ALA A 763 17.93 -27.64 47.59
C ALA A 763 18.28 -29.07 48.04
N ARG A 764 17.88 -29.49 49.24
CA ARG A 764 18.07 -30.88 49.73
C ARG A 764 17.36 -31.91 48.86
N ALA A 765 16.10 -31.65 48.49
CA ALA A 765 15.34 -32.52 47.61
C ALA A 765 16.01 -32.65 46.23
N TRP A 766 16.57 -31.56 45.71
CA TRP A 766 17.30 -31.55 44.45
C TRP A 766 18.64 -32.30 44.53
N ILE A 767 19.42 -32.08 45.60
CA ILE A 767 20.68 -32.79 45.88
C ILE A 767 20.44 -34.30 45.95
N ALA A 768 19.38 -34.74 46.66
CA ALA A 768 19.02 -36.14 46.76
C ALA A 768 18.55 -36.72 45.42
N ARG A 769 17.76 -35.97 44.65
CA ARG A 769 17.24 -36.41 43.34
C ARG A 769 18.34 -36.65 42.30
N HIS A 770 19.43 -35.89 42.39
CA HIS A 770 20.50 -35.90 41.40
C HIS A 770 21.81 -36.51 41.92
N ASP A 771 21.77 -37.16 43.09
CA ASP A 771 22.91 -37.82 43.74
C ASP A 771 24.15 -36.91 43.92
N LEU A 772 23.90 -35.64 44.25
CA LEU A 772 24.93 -34.61 44.38
C LEU A 772 25.51 -34.51 45.81
N GLY A 773 25.13 -35.44 46.69
CA GLY A 773 25.51 -35.44 48.12
C GLY A 773 27.00 -35.21 48.35
N PRO A 774 27.91 -36.01 47.75
CA PRO A 774 29.34 -35.90 48.01
C PRO A 774 29.95 -34.53 47.64
N ALA A 775 29.34 -33.81 46.68
CA ALA A 775 29.85 -32.53 46.19
C ALA A 775 29.34 -31.32 47.00
N LEU A 776 28.09 -31.38 47.50
CA LEU A 776 27.38 -30.21 48.05
C LEU A 776 27.04 -30.33 49.54
N GLU A 777 27.31 -31.47 50.18
CA GLU A 777 27.01 -31.70 51.59
C GLU A 777 27.81 -30.77 52.53
N ALA A 778 29.04 -30.42 52.17
CA ALA A 778 29.84 -29.43 52.91
C ALA A 778 29.23 -28.01 52.86
N GLU A 779 28.63 -27.62 51.73
CA GLU A 779 27.95 -26.33 51.56
C GLU A 779 26.61 -26.30 52.31
N LEU A 780 25.84 -27.38 52.24
CA LEU A 780 24.60 -27.53 52.99
C LEU A 780 24.86 -27.48 54.51
N GLU A 781 25.92 -28.14 54.98
CA GLU A 781 26.33 -28.11 56.39
C GLU A 781 26.95 -26.77 56.79
N ALA A 782 27.59 -26.04 55.87
CA ALA A 782 28.01 -24.66 56.11
C ALA A 782 26.82 -23.70 56.27
N LEU A 783 25.79 -23.84 55.42
CA LEU A 783 24.55 -23.07 55.50
C LEU A 783 23.75 -23.40 56.77
N ARG A 784 23.67 -24.69 57.14
CA ARG A 784 23.07 -25.14 58.40
C ARG A 784 23.78 -24.53 59.61
N ARG A 785 25.11 -24.53 59.61
CA ARG A 785 25.90 -23.87 60.67
C ARG A 785 25.72 -22.34 60.65
N GLN A 786 25.60 -21.69 59.50
CA GLN A 786 25.31 -20.25 59.43
C GLN A 786 23.92 -19.90 59.99
N LEU A 787 22.90 -20.69 59.66
CA LEU A 787 21.53 -20.49 60.16
C LEU A 787 21.38 -20.89 61.65
N GLY A 788 22.11 -21.91 62.12
CA GLY A 788 22.09 -22.36 63.53
C GLY A 788 22.88 -21.48 64.51
N ARG A 789 23.96 -20.82 64.06
CA ARG A 789 24.82 -19.99 64.93
C ARG A 789 24.14 -18.78 65.56
N ALA A 790 23.03 -18.28 65.00
CA ALA A 790 22.27 -17.17 65.57
C ALA A 790 21.34 -17.58 66.72
N GLU A 791 20.85 -18.82 66.73
CA GLU A 791 20.01 -19.35 67.81
C GLU A 791 20.81 -20.11 68.88
N ASP A 792 21.90 -20.78 68.50
CA ASP A 792 22.72 -21.59 69.43
C ASP A 792 23.58 -20.73 70.37
N ALA A 793 24.01 -19.53 69.97
CA ALA A 793 24.72 -18.61 70.86
C ALA A 793 23.82 -18.06 71.99
N GLY A 794 22.53 -17.84 71.68
CA GLY A 794 21.53 -17.42 72.67
C GLY A 794 21.08 -18.56 73.59
N ARG A 795 20.90 -19.77 73.04
CA ARG A 795 20.61 -20.98 73.85
C ARG A 795 21.78 -21.40 74.72
N SER A 796 23.01 -21.41 74.20
CA SER A 796 24.20 -21.77 74.99
C SER A 796 24.46 -20.79 76.14
N LEU A 797 24.23 -19.49 75.93
CA LEU A 797 24.32 -18.49 76.99
C LEU A 797 23.17 -18.64 78.01
N ALA A 798 21.94 -18.91 77.55
CA ALA A 798 20.80 -19.17 78.44
C ALA A 798 20.98 -20.45 79.27
N ASP A 799 21.52 -21.52 78.69
CA ASP A 799 21.78 -22.80 79.36
C ASP A 799 22.93 -22.68 80.37
N GLN A 800 24.00 -21.95 80.04
CA GLN A 800 25.08 -21.63 80.99
C GLN A 800 24.57 -20.77 82.16
N TRP A 801 23.73 -19.78 81.88
CA TRP A 801 23.12 -18.96 82.93
C TRP A 801 22.12 -19.76 83.79
N ALA A 802 21.38 -20.69 83.20
CA ALA A 802 20.48 -21.58 83.94
C ALA A 802 21.25 -22.53 84.88
N ALA A 803 22.42 -23.03 84.44
CA ALA A 803 23.26 -23.90 85.26
C ALA A 803 24.02 -23.16 86.36
N GLU A 804 24.52 -21.95 86.08
CA GLU A 804 25.48 -21.27 86.95
C GLU A 804 24.92 -20.03 87.68
N ALA A 805 23.70 -19.57 87.39
CA ALA A 805 23.07 -18.42 88.06
C ALA A 805 21.73 -18.76 88.76
N GLY A 806 21.38 -20.05 88.84
CA GLY A 806 20.14 -20.58 89.48
C GLY A 806 19.90 -20.12 90.91
N ASP A 807 20.97 -19.91 91.66
CA ASP A 807 20.95 -19.45 93.05
C ASP A 807 20.79 -17.92 93.18
N LEU A 808 21.05 -17.16 92.11
CA LEU A 808 21.02 -15.70 92.11
C LEU A 808 19.70 -15.13 91.58
N LEU A 809 19.10 -15.78 90.59
CA LEU A 809 17.87 -15.35 89.94
C LEU A 809 17.00 -16.55 89.59
N ASP A 810 15.68 -16.36 89.62
CA ASP A 810 14.74 -17.34 89.07
C ASP A 810 14.84 -17.41 87.54
N ALA A 811 14.42 -18.54 86.96
CA ALA A 811 14.53 -18.78 85.52
C ALA A 811 13.93 -17.65 84.64
N PRO A 812 12.77 -17.04 84.98
CA PRO A 812 12.23 -15.92 84.20
C PRO A 812 13.15 -14.69 84.21
N ARG A 813 13.71 -14.32 85.36
CA ARG A 813 14.61 -13.16 85.46
C ARG A 813 15.96 -13.42 84.82
N GLN A 814 16.49 -14.65 84.91
CA GLN A 814 17.69 -15.03 84.18
C GLN A 814 17.50 -14.85 82.68
N GLN A 815 16.38 -15.36 82.15
CA GLN A 815 16.05 -15.25 80.74
C GLN A 815 15.92 -13.78 80.32
N ALA A 816 15.30 -12.93 81.15
CA ALA A 816 15.19 -11.50 80.88
C ALA A 816 16.55 -10.80 80.85
N VAL A 817 17.47 -11.14 81.76
CA VAL A 817 18.83 -10.57 81.78
C VAL A 817 19.66 -11.04 80.59
N VAL A 818 19.63 -12.34 80.27
CA VAL A 818 20.32 -12.92 79.11
C VAL A 818 19.81 -12.29 77.82
N GLN A 819 18.50 -12.15 77.67
CA GLN A 819 17.90 -11.51 76.51
C GLN A 819 18.34 -10.04 76.40
N ALA A 820 18.39 -9.32 77.51
CA ALA A 820 18.87 -7.94 77.52
C ALA A 820 20.36 -7.83 77.16
N LEU A 821 21.20 -8.78 77.58
CA LEU A 821 22.61 -8.83 77.19
C LEU A 821 22.79 -9.14 75.70
N LEU A 822 22.00 -10.06 75.14
CA LEU A 822 22.03 -10.39 73.72
C LEU A 822 21.59 -9.21 72.84
N VAL A 823 20.57 -8.46 73.29
CA VAL A 823 20.04 -7.30 72.55
C VAL A 823 20.94 -6.07 72.69
N ARG A 824 21.44 -5.78 73.90
CA ARG A 824 22.16 -4.53 74.21
C ARG A 824 23.68 -4.65 74.11
N GLY A 825 24.22 -5.87 74.08
CA GLY A 825 25.66 -6.15 74.03
C GLY A 825 26.41 -5.91 75.35
N GLU A 826 25.95 -4.97 76.17
CA GLU A 826 26.49 -4.68 77.51
C GLU A 826 25.41 -4.12 78.46
N LEU A 827 25.62 -4.28 79.77
CA LEU A 827 24.75 -3.75 80.82
C LEU A 827 25.53 -2.92 81.83
N ALA A 828 24.93 -1.81 82.27
CA ALA A 828 25.34 -1.09 83.47
C ALA A 828 24.63 -1.65 84.71
N LYS A 829 25.17 -1.37 85.91
CA LYS A 829 24.59 -1.83 87.18
C LYS A 829 23.11 -1.45 87.36
N SER A 830 22.73 -0.23 86.98
CA SER A 830 21.35 0.25 87.08
C SER A 830 20.42 -0.55 86.17
N ALA A 831 20.82 -0.80 84.93
CA ALA A 831 20.05 -1.59 83.97
C ALA A 831 19.90 -3.05 84.43
N TYR A 832 20.95 -3.65 85.00
CA TYR A 832 20.84 -4.97 85.59
C TYR A 832 19.88 -5.00 86.79
N ALA A 833 19.95 -4.02 87.69
CA ALA A 833 19.09 -3.94 88.87
C ALA A 833 17.60 -3.88 88.48
N GLU A 834 17.30 -3.09 87.46
CA GLU A 834 15.95 -2.94 86.89
C GLU A 834 15.45 -4.26 86.28
N ILE A 835 16.24 -4.87 85.40
CA ILE A 835 15.84 -6.08 84.65
C ILE A 835 15.73 -7.30 85.57
N ALA A 836 16.66 -7.43 86.52
CA ALA A 836 16.64 -8.50 87.51
C ALA A 836 15.62 -8.26 88.64
N GLY A 837 15.05 -7.05 88.73
CA GLY A 837 14.11 -6.68 89.80
C GLY A 837 14.72 -6.77 91.19
N VAL A 838 15.97 -6.32 91.37
CA VAL A 838 16.71 -6.38 92.64
C VAL A 838 17.21 -4.99 93.06
N ALA A 839 17.36 -4.78 94.37
CA ALA A 839 17.90 -3.51 94.89
C ALA A 839 19.34 -3.26 94.39
N PRO A 840 19.78 -1.98 94.25
CA PRO A 840 21.11 -1.65 93.74
C PRO A 840 22.27 -2.28 94.52
N ALA A 841 22.13 -2.50 95.83
CA ALA A 841 23.16 -3.18 96.62
C ALA A 841 23.30 -4.66 96.21
N THR A 842 22.17 -5.35 96.00
CA THR A 842 22.09 -6.73 95.54
C THR A 842 22.58 -6.89 94.10
N ALA A 843 22.24 -5.95 93.21
CA ALA A 843 22.72 -5.90 91.83
C ALA A 843 24.25 -5.87 91.75
N SER A 844 24.90 -5.06 92.61
CA SER A 844 26.37 -5.02 92.68
C SER A 844 26.98 -6.37 93.06
N ARG A 845 26.35 -7.08 94.00
CA ARG A 845 26.82 -8.40 94.44
C ARG A 845 26.60 -9.46 93.37
N HIS A 846 25.43 -9.47 92.72
CA HIS A 846 25.14 -10.43 91.64
C HIS A 846 26.10 -10.25 90.48
N LEU A 847 26.31 -9.01 90.02
CA LEU A 847 27.22 -8.74 88.90
C LEU A 847 28.67 -9.13 89.21
N ALA A 848 29.13 -8.95 90.45
CA ALA A 848 30.45 -9.41 90.87
C ALA A 848 30.57 -10.95 90.85
N LEU A 849 29.55 -11.65 91.34
CA LEU A 849 29.51 -13.13 91.35
C LEU A 849 29.40 -13.70 89.93
N LEU A 850 28.54 -13.12 89.08
CA LEU A 850 28.39 -13.50 87.67
C LEU A 850 29.71 -13.28 86.89
N ALA A 851 30.43 -12.19 87.20
CA ALA A 851 31.75 -11.96 86.62
C ALA A 851 32.80 -12.96 87.13
N GLN A 852 32.77 -13.34 88.41
CA GLN A 852 33.66 -14.36 88.97
C GLN A 852 33.39 -15.76 88.39
N ARG A 853 32.12 -16.09 88.14
CA ARG A 853 31.71 -17.34 87.46
C ARG A 853 32.05 -17.35 85.97
N GLY A 854 32.61 -16.26 85.45
CA GLY A 854 32.98 -16.17 84.04
C GLY A 854 31.78 -16.00 83.11
N LEU A 855 30.58 -15.72 83.63
CA LEU A 855 29.38 -15.44 82.84
C LEU A 855 29.34 -14.00 82.31
N LEU A 856 30.18 -13.11 82.88
CA LEU A 856 30.32 -11.71 82.48
C LEU A 856 31.77 -11.24 82.53
N VAL A 857 32.15 -10.35 81.63
CA VAL A 857 33.43 -9.62 81.62
C VAL A 857 33.16 -8.17 81.98
N VAL A 858 33.93 -7.68 82.96
CA VAL A 858 33.83 -6.29 83.43
C VAL A 858 34.73 -5.40 82.58
N THR A 859 34.19 -4.29 82.08
CA THR A 859 34.94 -3.24 81.37
C THR A 859 34.68 -1.87 82.00
N GLY A 860 35.67 -0.99 81.96
CA GLY A 860 35.57 0.36 82.56
C GLY A 860 35.87 0.42 84.07
N ARG A 861 35.83 1.64 84.65
CA ARG A 861 36.02 1.89 86.10
C ARG A 861 34.97 2.88 86.62
N GLY A 862 34.55 2.71 87.87
CA GLY A 862 33.59 3.61 88.53
C GLY A 862 32.20 3.60 87.87
N PRO A 863 31.52 4.76 87.67
CA PRO A 863 30.19 4.81 87.06
C PRO A 863 30.16 4.40 85.58
N ALA A 864 31.32 4.33 84.93
CA ALA A 864 31.47 3.82 83.55
C ALA A 864 31.60 2.29 83.48
N THR A 865 31.49 1.56 84.58
CA THR A 865 31.59 0.10 84.58
C THR A 865 30.45 -0.52 83.75
N ARG A 866 30.81 -1.41 82.83
CA ARG A 866 29.91 -2.18 81.98
C ARG A 866 30.21 -3.66 82.12
N TYR A 867 29.17 -4.48 82.01
CA TYR A 867 29.24 -5.92 82.06
C TYR A 867 28.76 -6.46 80.71
N ARG A 868 29.63 -7.19 80.04
CA ARG A 868 29.35 -7.81 78.74
C ARG A 868 29.49 -9.32 78.85
N PRO A 869 28.85 -10.11 77.99
CA PRO A 869 29.11 -11.55 77.94
C PRO A 869 30.59 -11.83 77.57
N PRO A 870 31.13 -12.99 77.94
CA PRO A 870 32.50 -13.37 77.59
C PRO A 870 32.64 -13.49 76.08
N PRO A 871 33.81 -13.15 75.51
CA PRO A 871 34.08 -13.46 74.12
C PRO A 871 34.22 -14.99 73.99
N HIS A 872 33.21 -15.66 73.43
CA HIS A 872 33.37 -17.04 72.98
C HIS A 872 34.44 -17.07 71.88
N ALA A 873 35.38 -18.01 71.96
CA ALA A 873 36.40 -18.21 70.93
C ALA A 873 35.72 -18.54 69.59
N ASP A 874 35.98 -17.68 68.59
CA ASP A 874 35.58 -17.76 67.18
C ASP A 874 34.09 -17.95 66.83
N ALA A 875 33.38 -16.83 66.75
CA ALA A 875 32.39 -16.63 65.70
C ALA A 875 32.56 -15.20 65.15
N GLY A 876 33.38 -15.09 64.10
CA GLY A 876 33.51 -13.87 63.30
C GLY A 876 32.16 -13.47 62.71
N LEU A 877 31.45 -12.59 63.40
CA LEU A 877 30.47 -11.71 62.79
C LEU A 877 31.19 -10.39 62.50
N PRO A 878 31.16 -9.86 61.26
CA PRO A 878 31.57 -8.49 61.03
C PRO A 878 30.66 -7.58 61.85
N ARG A 879 31.25 -6.74 62.70
CA ARG A 879 30.52 -5.64 63.35
C ARG A 879 30.03 -4.66 62.28
N PRO A 880 28.84 -4.05 62.44
CA PRO A 880 28.46 -2.88 61.67
C PRO A 880 29.41 -1.70 61.89
#